data_AF-V9GB79-F1
#
_entry.id   AF-V9GB79-F1
#
_cell.length_a   1.000
_cell.length_b   1.000
_cell.length_c   1.000
_cell.angle_alpha   90.00
_cell.angle_beta   90.00
_cell.angle_gamma   90.00
#
_symmetry.space_group_name_H-M   'P 1'
#
loop_
_entity.id
_entity.type
_entity.pdbx_description
1 polymer ?
#
loop_
_entity_poly.entity_id
_entity_poly.type
_entity_poly.pdbx_seq_one_letter_code
_entity_poly.pdbx_strand_id
1 'polypeptide(L)'
;MVKQRIWLIAGIVIIIVAGVTAYMMMYAADGEAKEETDVKVWLSSADGLFTLDPQEDVVFGQAGSTSPDMRTFLLDDAVTYQPYFGMGSSLEESTVYNLMRMSENHRESVMKVLFDPKEGLGWNLMRITLGTSDFTGREWYSYNDNPPGGSDPEMTHFSIQKDLDYHIIPIIKQALSYNPEMKIIASAWSVPAWMKDSGRLDGGPAKSGKMKSEYLPALALYYRKTIEAYAEQGIPIYAISLHNEPGIHVDYPMTEFSLSQQIELLKQLKQEFSSTEHGEIIDTEVWVNEFNIYDWEQQNKRIYDDPEAYALSDGTAFHDYWGHLSSMSDAHEAHPDKPIYMTERSVWGTKGADRIIQYFRNYARSYNAWVTLLDNQGQPNVSSTGAGRTLVTIDSKDPDQYAINFEAYMMGHFSKYLERGALRLDSNYYDDNYDTHISQMNGEEEVRPELSNIAFQNPDGTIVMIVVNNSSMAQDFRLLYKDKEFSATLPAKSLATYQWSAWPDGDQTQERVKTPVIAPVGGRVFGVQSVIITTSTEEAQIRYTLDGSIPDGNSPLYSGPIPLEGTNETVVVKAIAFKEGALDSVLKSAAYEFVIPSIIRDRLKRKLIWTLMTVRPSLVRKADSISAGLIPVIGWIIRWRSRRVDYTRSPIGLPDRTLKEPLNSEHRIQRLCQPACRARGIGRNGARWRASRSHWRREASCCGSTSTVPVSI
;
A
#
# COMPACT_ATOMS: atom_id res chain seq x y z
N MET A 1 75.67 49.34 -13.71
CA MET A 1 74.50 50.25 -13.80
C MET A 1 73.35 49.71 -14.66
N VAL A 2 73.31 49.85 -16.00
CA VAL A 2 72.07 49.54 -16.79
C VAL A 2 71.51 48.13 -16.52
N LYS A 3 72.31 47.06 -16.64
CA LYS A 3 71.85 45.68 -16.36
C LYS A 3 71.30 45.49 -14.94
N GLN A 4 71.84 46.17 -13.93
CA GLN A 4 71.33 46.08 -12.55
C GLN A 4 69.95 46.74 -12.39
N ARG A 5 69.69 47.85 -13.10
CA ARG A 5 68.34 48.47 -13.10
C ARG A 5 67.30 47.58 -13.75
N ILE A 6 67.65 46.84 -14.81
CA ILE A 6 66.75 45.87 -15.45
C ILE A 6 66.39 44.75 -14.47
N TRP A 7 67.36 44.16 -13.77
CA TRP A 7 67.09 43.14 -12.75
C TRP A 7 66.27 43.66 -11.57
N LEU A 8 66.51 44.90 -11.12
CA LEU A 8 65.72 45.51 -10.05
C LEU A 8 64.25 45.73 -10.46
N ILE A 9 64.01 46.23 -11.68
CA ILE A 9 62.66 46.43 -12.23
C ILE A 9 61.96 45.08 -12.44
N ALA A 10 62.65 44.07 -12.98
CA ALA A 10 62.10 42.72 -13.12
C ALA A 10 61.71 42.11 -11.77
N GLY A 11 62.55 42.25 -10.73
CA GLY A 11 62.23 41.81 -9.38
C GLY A 11 61.01 42.52 -8.79
N ILE A 12 60.90 43.84 -8.96
CA ILE A 12 59.74 44.62 -8.50
C ILE A 12 58.46 44.19 -9.23
N VAL A 13 58.50 43.97 -10.56
CA VAL A 13 57.35 43.48 -11.32
C VAL A 13 56.93 42.07 -10.88
N ILE A 14 57.88 41.16 -10.64
CA ILE A 14 57.59 39.82 -10.11
C ILE A 14 56.94 39.88 -8.73
N ILE A 15 57.43 40.75 -7.83
CA ILE A 15 56.85 40.94 -6.49
C ILE A 15 55.42 41.53 -6.57
N ILE A 16 55.18 42.50 -7.46
CA ILE A 16 53.85 43.08 -7.66
C ILE A 16 52.87 42.04 -8.24
N VAL A 17 53.29 41.27 -9.26
CA VAL A 17 52.44 40.21 -9.85
C VAL A 17 52.13 39.13 -8.82
N ALA A 18 53.13 38.66 -8.07
CA ALA A 18 52.93 37.68 -7.00
C ALA A 18 52.01 38.20 -5.89
N GLY A 19 52.14 39.47 -5.52
CA GLY A 19 51.25 40.13 -4.55
C GLY A 19 49.81 40.25 -5.04
N VAL A 20 49.60 40.59 -6.32
CA VAL A 20 48.26 40.66 -6.92
C VAL A 20 47.64 39.26 -7.05
N THR A 21 48.39 38.23 -7.44
CA THR A 21 47.87 36.85 -7.45
C THR A 21 47.56 36.34 -6.04
N ALA A 22 48.38 36.66 -5.03
CA ALA A 22 48.09 36.29 -3.65
C ALA A 22 46.84 37.03 -3.11
N TYR A 23 46.67 38.31 -3.44
CA TYR A 23 45.49 39.09 -3.07
C TYR A 23 44.21 38.58 -3.76
N MET A 24 44.29 38.18 -5.03
CA MET A 24 43.18 37.52 -5.74
C MET A 24 42.89 36.12 -5.19
N MET A 25 43.90 35.36 -4.74
CA MET A 25 43.71 34.06 -4.09
C MET A 25 43.07 34.21 -2.69
N MET A 26 43.38 35.26 -1.93
CA MET A 26 42.65 35.57 -0.69
C MET A 26 41.18 35.92 -0.96
N TYR A 27 40.90 36.81 -1.92
CA TYR A 27 39.52 37.15 -2.28
C TYR A 27 38.74 36.01 -2.97
N ALA A 28 39.41 34.97 -3.45
CA ALA A 28 38.79 33.74 -3.92
C ALA A 28 38.55 32.69 -2.81
N ALA A 29 39.14 32.90 -1.62
CA ALA A 29 38.99 32.01 -0.45
C ALA A 29 37.89 32.45 0.52
N ASP A 30 37.49 33.73 0.50
CA ASP A 30 36.33 34.26 1.25
C ASP A 30 34.98 33.93 0.56
N GLY A 31 35.00 33.16 -0.53
CA GLY A 31 33.80 32.49 -1.02
C GLY A 31 33.54 31.24 -0.18
N GLU A 32 32.65 31.34 0.80
CA GLU A 32 32.10 30.17 1.49
C GLU A 32 31.57 29.19 0.44
N ALA A 33 32.19 28.02 0.35
CA ALA A 33 31.67 26.94 -0.45
C ALA A 33 30.37 26.50 0.20
N LYS A 34 29.23 26.86 -0.42
CA LYS A 34 27.93 26.31 -0.03
C LYS A 34 28.07 24.79 0.01
N GLU A 35 27.71 24.16 1.13
CA GLU A 35 27.71 22.70 1.26
C GLU A 35 26.57 22.12 0.41
N GLU A 36 26.85 22.01 -0.89
CA GLU A 36 26.10 21.20 -1.84
C GLU A 36 26.03 19.78 -1.29
N THR A 37 24.88 19.46 -0.70
CA THR A 37 24.68 18.20 0.03
C THR A 37 24.25 17.15 -0.98
N ASP A 38 25.15 16.20 -1.27
CA ASP A 38 24.87 15.08 -2.16
C ASP A 38 23.65 14.27 -1.67
N VAL A 39 22.66 14.13 -2.54
CA VAL A 39 21.57 13.18 -2.37
C VAL A 39 22.01 11.85 -2.98
N LYS A 40 22.24 10.86 -2.12
CA LYS A 40 22.58 9.50 -2.54
C LYS A 40 21.33 8.79 -3.05
N VAL A 41 21.43 8.11 -4.19
CA VAL A 41 20.27 7.53 -4.89
C VAL A 41 20.46 6.04 -5.17
N TRP A 42 19.42 5.25 -4.94
CA TRP A 42 19.36 3.82 -5.30
C TRP A 42 18.05 3.49 -6.01
N LEU A 43 18.07 2.55 -6.95
CA LEU A 43 16.98 2.28 -7.90
C LEU A 43 16.63 0.78 -7.96
N SER A 44 15.34 0.46 -8.05
CA SER A 44 14.84 -0.87 -8.48
C SER A 44 13.79 -0.74 -9.58
N SER A 45 13.82 -1.61 -10.58
CA SER A 45 12.85 -1.63 -11.68
C SER A 45 12.10 -2.97 -11.78
N ALA A 46 10.80 -2.92 -12.11
CA ALA A 46 9.93 -4.11 -12.10
C ALA A 46 10.21 -5.11 -13.24
N ASP A 47 11.11 -4.78 -14.16
CA ASP A 47 11.68 -5.68 -15.17
C ASP A 47 12.97 -6.40 -14.71
N GLY A 48 13.49 -6.05 -13.52
CA GLY A 48 14.71 -6.62 -12.96
C GLY A 48 16.01 -6.09 -13.56
N LEU A 49 15.98 -4.99 -14.31
CA LEU A 49 17.20 -4.32 -14.79
C LEU A 49 17.97 -3.59 -13.67
N PHE A 50 17.25 -3.16 -12.63
CA PHE A 50 17.83 -2.59 -11.41
C PHE A 50 17.24 -3.28 -10.17
N THR A 51 18.09 -3.57 -9.20
CA THR A 51 17.79 -4.33 -7.98
C THR A 51 18.46 -3.68 -6.77
N LEU A 52 17.97 -2.49 -6.40
CA LEU A 52 18.49 -1.61 -5.34
C LEU A 52 19.89 -1.03 -5.66
N ASP A 53 20.20 -0.86 -6.94
CA ASP A 53 21.51 -0.45 -7.42
C ASP A 53 21.77 1.05 -7.18
N PRO A 54 22.97 1.44 -6.71
CA PRO A 54 23.36 2.85 -6.58
C PRO A 54 23.40 3.54 -7.95
N GLN A 55 22.92 4.78 -8.00
CA GLN A 55 22.91 5.64 -9.18
C GLN A 55 23.95 6.77 -9.02
N GLU A 56 24.01 7.69 -9.99
CA GLU A 56 24.73 8.95 -9.80
C GLU A 56 24.01 9.83 -8.75
N ASP A 57 24.80 10.52 -7.92
CA ASP A 57 24.28 11.39 -6.87
C ASP A 57 23.61 12.64 -7.45
N VAL A 58 22.54 13.11 -6.81
CA VAL A 58 21.81 14.32 -7.21
C VAL A 58 22.16 15.46 -6.25
N VAL A 59 22.45 16.65 -6.78
CA VAL A 59 22.84 17.82 -5.96
C VAL A 59 21.65 18.75 -5.73
N PHE A 60 21.49 19.24 -4.50
CA PHE A 60 20.52 20.29 -4.16
C PHE A 60 20.97 21.67 -4.65
N GLY A 61 20.16 22.26 -5.54
CA GLY A 61 20.23 23.67 -5.92
C GLY A 61 19.42 24.59 -4.99
N GLN A 62 19.32 25.87 -5.36
CA GLN A 62 18.46 26.85 -4.70
C GLN A 62 17.04 26.77 -5.28
N ALA A 63 16.01 26.87 -4.44
CA ALA A 63 14.62 26.80 -4.88
C ALA A 63 14.26 27.87 -5.93
N GLY A 64 13.47 27.48 -6.94
CA GLY A 64 13.05 28.36 -8.04
C GLY A 64 13.98 28.35 -9.27
N SER A 65 14.96 27.43 -9.34
CA SER A 65 15.78 27.24 -10.54
C SER A 65 15.04 26.50 -11.68
N THR A 66 13.89 25.91 -11.36
CA THR A 66 13.11 24.99 -12.21
C THR A 66 11.65 25.43 -12.38
N SER A 67 11.00 24.97 -13.48
CA SER A 67 9.64 25.37 -13.85
C SER A 67 8.61 25.15 -12.73
N PRO A 68 7.74 26.12 -12.40
CA PRO A 68 6.62 25.91 -11.48
C PRO A 68 5.63 24.81 -11.90
N ASP A 69 5.55 24.52 -13.21
CA ASP A 69 4.67 23.45 -13.75
C ASP A 69 5.28 22.05 -13.66
N MET A 70 6.51 21.92 -13.14
CA MET A 70 7.14 20.63 -12.91
C MET A 70 6.44 19.89 -11.76
N ARG A 71 6.25 18.57 -11.92
CA ARG A 71 5.66 17.71 -10.89
C ARG A 71 6.46 17.81 -9.59
N THR A 72 5.88 18.47 -8.59
CA THR A 72 6.61 18.92 -7.38
C THR A 72 6.12 18.18 -6.15
N PHE A 73 7.07 17.57 -5.44
CA PHE A 73 6.94 17.21 -4.04
C PHE A 73 7.53 18.30 -3.15
N LEU A 74 6.87 18.57 -2.04
CA LEU A 74 7.29 19.42 -0.94
C LEU A 74 7.48 18.51 0.28
N LEU A 75 8.59 18.68 0.96
CA LEU A 75 8.88 18.04 2.25
C LEU A 75 8.84 19.09 3.36
N ASP A 76 8.12 18.78 4.44
CA ASP A 76 7.99 19.63 5.63
C ASP A 76 8.43 18.81 6.86
N ASP A 77 9.69 19.01 7.28
CA ASP A 77 10.30 18.27 8.39
C ASP A 77 9.86 18.77 9.78
N ALA A 78 9.21 19.93 9.84
CA ALA A 78 8.60 20.44 11.07
C ALA A 78 7.31 19.68 11.44
N VAL A 79 6.75 18.87 10.55
CA VAL A 79 5.56 18.05 10.77
C VAL A 79 5.94 16.57 10.75
N THR A 80 5.91 15.93 11.92
CA THR A 80 6.23 14.51 12.10
C THR A 80 5.00 13.69 12.49
N TYR A 81 5.01 12.41 12.15
CA TYR A 81 3.96 11.43 12.47
C TYR A 81 4.55 10.24 13.24
N GLN A 82 4.05 9.03 13.03
CA GLN A 82 4.48 7.84 13.76
C GLN A 82 5.93 7.45 13.46
N PRO A 83 6.65 6.86 14.44
CA PRO A 83 7.95 6.24 14.20
C PRO A 83 7.81 4.95 13.40
N TYR A 84 8.74 4.72 12.47
CA TYR A 84 8.95 3.46 11.78
C TYR A 84 9.43 2.39 12.78
N PHE A 85 8.73 1.26 12.82
CA PHE A 85 9.08 0.11 13.63
C PHE A 85 9.94 -0.87 12.84
N GLY A 86 9.52 -1.31 11.66
CA GLY A 86 10.31 -2.25 10.87
C GLY A 86 9.58 -2.91 9.71
N MET A 87 10.35 -3.61 8.88
CA MET A 87 9.86 -4.29 7.68
C MET A 87 10.58 -5.62 7.43
N GLY A 88 9.82 -6.59 6.90
CA GLY A 88 10.31 -7.88 6.43
C GLY A 88 9.13 -8.79 6.05
N SER A 89 9.26 -10.09 6.30
CA SER A 89 8.30 -11.10 5.83
C SER A 89 8.16 -12.26 6.83
N SER A 90 7.14 -13.09 6.65
CA SER A 90 6.90 -14.27 7.49
C SER A 90 7.85 -15.42 7.20
N LEU A 91 8.29 -16.12 8.26
CA LEU A 91 9.12 -17.31 8.18
C LEU A 91 8.29 -18.57 8.44
N GLU A 92 7.62 -19.04 7.39
CA GLU A 92 6.80 -20.26 7.45
C GLU A 92 7.62 -21.54 7.34
N GLU A 93 7.06 -22.67 7.81
CA GLU A 93 7.70 -23.97 7.63
C GLU A 93 7.90 -24.30 6.14
N SER A 94 7.02 -23.84 5.25
CA SER A 94 7.25 -23.92 3.79
C SER A 94 8.46 -23.13 3.30
N THR A 95 8.76 -21.97 3.89
CA THR A 95 10.00 -21.21 3.61
C THR A 95 11.22 -21.97 4.11
N VAL A 96 11.17 -22.46 5.36
CA VAL A 96 12.27 -23.21 5.98
C VAL A 96 12.53 -24.53 5.25
N TYR A 97 11.49 -25.29 4.92
CA TYR A 97 11.54 -26.50 4.09
C TYR A 97 12.29 -26.27 2.78
N ASN A 98 11.99 -25.15 2.10
CA ASN A 98 12.64 -24.79 0.84
C ASN A 98 14.08 -24.30 1.01
N LEU A 99 14.38 -23.49 2.04
CA LEU A 99 15.77 -23.13 2.39
C LEU A 99 16.61 -24.37 2.71
N MET A 100 16.02 -25.38 3.36
CA MET A 100 16.68 -26.65 3.69
C MET A 100 16.78 -27.63 2.50
N ARG A 101 16.17 -27.33 1.35
CA ARG A 101 16.41 -28.03 0.07
C ARG A 101 17.63 -27.49 -0.69
N MET A 102 18.04 -26.25 -0.42
CA MET A 102 19.21 -25.62 -1.03
C MET A 102 20.51 -26.17 -0.41
N SER A 103 21.61 -26.13 -1.15
CA SER A 103 22.95 -26.32 -0.57
C SER A 103 23.31 -25.15 0.35
N GLU A 104 24.19 -25.43 1.31
CA GLU A 104 24.51 -24.51 2.42
C GLU A 104 24.97 -23.12 1.94
N ASN A 105 25.84 -23.07 0.92
CA ASN A 105 26.33 -21.80 0.36
C ASN A 105 25.22 -20.96 -0.29
N HIS A 106 24.26 -21.59 -0.97
CA HIS A 106 23.16 -20.87 -1.61
C HIS A 106 22.09 -20.46 -0.61
N ARG A 107 21.81 -21.29 0.42
CA ARG A 107 21.01 -20.90 1.58
C ARG A 107 21.64 -19.71 2.31
N GLU A 108 22.95 -19.75 2.58
CA GLU A 108 23.68 -18.65 3.19
C GLU A 108 23.58 -17.37 2.35
N SER A 109 23.75 -17.48 1.03
CA SER A 109 23.61 -16.36 0.10
C SER A 109 22.21 -15.72 0.16
N VAL A 110 21.14 -16.52 0.14
CA VAL A 110 19.76 -16.01 0.31
C VAL A 110 19.57 -15.34 1.66
N MET A 111 19.97 -16.01 2.76
CA MET A 111 19.80 -15.46 4.12
C MET A 111 20.58 -14.14 4.31
N LYS A 112 21.80 -14.05 3.78
CA LYS A 112 22.58 -12.81 3.80
C LYS A 112 21.90 -11.71 2.99
N VAL A 113 21.46 -11.98 1.77
CA VAL A 113 20.77 -10.99 0.92
C VAL A 113 19.48 -10.47 1.57
N LEU A 114 18.71 -11.31 2.28
CA LEU A 114 17.49 -10.84 2.96
C LEU A 114 17.78 -10.03 4.23
N PHE A 115 18.66 -10.51 5.11
CA PHE A 115 18.76 -10.00 6.48
C PHE A 115 19.95 -9.08 6.75
N ASP A 116 21.08 -9.18 6.01
CA ASP A 116 22.26 -8.35 6.28
C ASP A 116 21.98 -6.86 5.97
N PRO A 117 22.10 -5.93 6.93
CA PRO A 117 21.83 -4.51 6.68
C PRO A 117 22.92 -3.83 5.86
N LYS A 118 24.15 -4.36 5.84
CA LYS A 118 25.30 -3.80 5.12
C LYS A 118 25.33 -4.30 3.68
N GLU A 119 25.34 -5.61 3.50
CA GLU A 119 25.50 -6.25 2.18
C GLU A 119 24.18 -6.74 1.55
N GLY A 120 23.08 -6.79 2.31
CA GLY A 120 21.76 -7.22 1.85
C GLY A 120 20.68 -6.14 1.98
N LEU A 121 19.43 -6.59 2.11
CA LEU A 121 18.20 -5.79 2.17
C LEU A 121 17.83 -5.31 3.59
N GLY A 122 18.59 -5.72 4.61
CA GLY A 122 18.44 -5.25 5.99
C GLY A 122 17.09 -5.53 6.65
N TRP A 123 16.36 -6.59 6.27
CA TRP A 123 15.07 -6.91 6.89
C TRP A 123 15.20 -6.96 8.42
N ASN A 124 14.38 -6.15 9.11
CA ASN A 124 14.50 -5.86 10.55
C ASN A 124 13.20 -6.16 11.32
N LEU A 125 12.25 -6.83 10.67
CA LEU A 125 11.07 -7.43 11.27
C LEU A 125 10.83 -8.82 10.65
N MET A 126 10.51 -9.81 11.47
CA MET A 126 10.10 -11.14 11.02
C MET A 126 8.82 -11.54 11.75
N ARG A 127 7.81 -12.04 11.02
CA ARG A 127 6.65 -12.73 11.63
C ARG A 127 6.92 -14.22 11.65
N ILE A 128 6.61 -14.89 12.76
CA ILE A 128 6.73 -16.35 12.90
C ILE A 128 5.40 -16.97 13.32
N THR A 129 5.21 -18.20 12.88
CA THR A 129 4.07 -19.03 13.25
C THR A 129 4.36 -19.80 14.54
N LEU A 130 3.44 -19.71 15.50
CA LEU A 130 3.42 -20.52 16.71
C LEU A 130 2.59 -21.78 16.46
N GLY A 131 3.27 -22.92 16.27
CA GLY A 131 2.65 -24.16 15.80
C GLY A 131 2.67 -24.28 14.28
N THR A 132 1.52 -24.29 13.60
CA THR A 132 1.48 -24.40 12.13
C THR A 132 0.38 -23.55 11.48
N SER A 133 0.72 -22.93 10.36
CA SER A 133 -0.15 -22.17 9.46
C SER A 133 -0.68 -23.07 8.32
N ASP A 134 -1.27 -22.49 7.29
CA ASP A 134 -1.62 -23.18 6.04
C ASP A 134 -0.42 -23.43 5.10
N PHE A 135 0.68 -22.70 5.31
CA PHE A 135 1.90 -22.75 4.49
C PHE A 135 2.96 -23.70 5.08
N THR A 136 2.65 -25.00 5.09
CA THR A 136 3.53 -26.10 5.53
C THR A 136 3.55 -27.27 4.54
N GLY A 137 4.61 -28.10 4.61
CA GLY A 137 4.69 -29.44 4.02
C GLY A 137 4.51 -30.59 5.01
N ARG A 138 4.03 -30.34 6.23
CA ARG A 138 3.93 -31.31 7.35
C ARG A 138 2.49 -31.61 7.74
N GLU A 139 2.34 -32.58 8.66
CA GLU A 139 1.13 -32.68 9.48
C GLU A 139 1.07 -31.48 10.43
N TRP A 140 -0.09 -30.84 10.55
CA TRP A 140 -0.29 -29.68 11.43
C TRP A 140 -0.05 -30.03 12.90
N TYR A 141 0.51 -29.07 13.64
CA TYR A 141 0.85 -29.21 15.05
C TYR A 141 0.62 -27.95 15.87
N SER A 142 0.57 -28.15 17.18
CA SER A 142 0.79 -27.13 18.21
C SER A 142 1.95 -27.57 19.12
N TYR A 143 2.38 -26.70 20.03
CA TYR A 143 3.39 -27.08 21.04
C TYR A 143 2.82 -27.95 22.16
N ASN A 144 1.51 -28.24 22.20
CA ASN A 144 0.91 -29.14 23.19
C ASN A 144 -0.19 -30.03 22.58
N ASP A 145 0.20 -30.81 21.56
CA ASP A 145 -0.67 -31.79 20.92
C ASP A 145 -0.90 -33.00 21.82
N ASN A 146 -2.17 -33.25 22.15
CA ASN A 146 -2.59 -34.40 22.95
C ASN A 146 -3.28 -35.49 22.09
N PRO A 147 -3.26 -36.77 22.51
CA PRO A 147 -4.09 -37.80 21.92
C PRO A 147 -5.58 -37.39 21.91
N PRO A 148 -6.36 -37.70 20.84
CA PRO A 148 -7.73 -37.23 20.71
C PRO A 148 -8.62 -37.55 21.92
N GLY A 149 -9.14 -36.49 22.57
CA GLY A 149 -9.95 -36.58 23.79
C GLY A 149 -9.20 -36.37 25.10
N GLY A 150 -7.87 -36.27 25.09
CA GLY A 150 -7.06 -35.76 26.20
C GLY A 150 -7.04 -34.22 26.24
N SER A 151 -6.67 -33.67 27.39
CA SER A 151 -6.47 -32.24 27.64
C SER A 151 -5.35 -32.05 28.65
N ASP A 152 -4.53 -31.01 28.48
CA ASP A 152 -3.37 -30.75 29.35
C ASP A 152 -3.29 -29.27 29.77
N PRO A 153 -4.19 -28.80 30.68
CA PRO A 153 -4.21 -27.40 31.14
C PRO A 153 -2.89 -26.96 31.78
N GLU A 154 -2.23 -27.88 32.48
CA GLU A 154 -0.99 -27.67 33.24
C GLU A 154 0.27 -27.65 32.34
N MET A 155 0.12 -27.81 31.01
CA MET A 155 1.21 -27.80 30.03
C MET A 155 2.31 -28.85 30.27
N THR A 156 1.96 -30.02 30.81
CA THR A 156 2.89 -31.13 31.09
C THR A 156 3.51 -31.78 29.85
N HIS A 157 2.90 -31.63 28.68
CA HIS A 157 3.39 -32.15 27.39
C HIS A 157 3.90 -31.03 26.45
N PHE A 158 4.04 -29.80 26.95
CA PHE A 158 4.48 -28.66 26.16
C PHE A 158 5.90 -28.85 25.60
N SER A 159 6.11 -28.63 24.30
CA SER A 159 7.43 -28.66 23.66
C SER A 159 7.49 -27.94 22.31
N ILE A 160 8.51 -27.11 22.12
CA ILE A 160 8.89 -26.54 20.81
C ILE A 160 9.79 -27.47 19.96
N GLN A 161 9.93 -28.75 20.32
CA GLN A 161 10.86 -29.67 19.65
C GLN A 161 10.63 -29.79 18.13
N LYS A 162 9.38 -29.66 17.67
CA LYS A 162 9.04 -29.68 16.24
C LYS A 162 9.73 -28.55 15.46
N ASP A 163 9.98 -27.40 16.08
CA ASP A 163 10.60 -26.24 15.44
C ASP A 163 12.14 -26.31 15.44
N LEU A 164 12.70 -27.15 16.33
CA LEU A 164 14.09 -27.60 16.24
C LEU A 164 14.24 -28.65 15.12
N ASP A 165 13.36 -29.67 15.11
CA ASP A 165 13.37 -30.78 14.15
C ASP A 165 13.09 -30.34 12.70
N TYR A 166 12.26 -29.31 12.51
CA TYR A 166 11.96 -28.71 11.19
C TYR A 166 12.86 -27.51 10.87
N HIS A 167 13.92 -27.28 11.65
CA HIS A 167 14.94 -26.24 11.46
C HIS A 167 14.45 -24.77 11.52
N ILE A 168 13.23 -24.50 11.98
CA ILE A 168 12.69 -23.14 12.15
C ILE A 168 13.58 -22.33 13.10
N ILE A 169 13.88 -22.87 14.29
CA ILE A 169 14.76 -22.23 15.28
C ILE A 169 16.18 -21.95 14.71
N PRO A 170 16.89 -22.90 14.07
CA PRO A 170 18.13 -22.64 13.33
C PRO A 170 18.05 -21.49 12.30
N ILE A 171 17.00 -21.41 11.47
CA ILE A 171 16.88 -20.38 10.44
C ILE A 171 16.63 -18.99 11.04
N ILE A 172 15.81 -18.88 12.10
CA ILE A 172 15.63 -17.61 12.83
C ILE A 172 16.97 -17.15 13.42
N LYS A 173 17.75 -18.08 14.01
CA LYS A 173 19.08 -17.78 14.57
C LYS A 173 20.09 -17.39 13.50
N GLN A 174 20.01 -17.94 12.28
CA GLN A 174 20.81 -17.49 11.14
C GLN A 174 20.42 -16.06 10.72
N ALA A 175 19.13 -15.72 10.63
CA ALA A 175 18.68 -14.36 10.34
C ALA A 175 19.14 -13.34 11.39
N LEU A 176 18.99 -13.67 12.69
CA LEU A 176 19.47 -12.85 13.80
C LEU A 176 21.01 -12.70 13.83
N SER A 177 21.76 -13.63 13.24
CA SER A 177 23.22 -13.50 13.12
C SER A 177 23.67 -12.46 12.09
N TYR A 178 22.83 -12.14 11.09
CA TYR A 178 23.04 -11.02 10.16
C TYR A 178 22.45 -9.71 10.69
N ASN A 179 21.31 -9.77 11.38
CA ASN A 179 20.65 -8.59 11.97
C ASN A 179 20.19 -8.84 13.42
N PRO A 180 21.06 -8.59 14.42
CA PRO A 180 20.71 -8.73 15.83
C PRO A 180 19.61 -7.77 16.32
N GLU A 181 19.35 -6.66 15.60
CA GLU A 181 18.31 -5.68 15.92
C GLU A 181 16.96 -5.97 15.26
N MET A 182 16.86 -7.07 14.51
CA MET A 182 15.59 -7.58 13.99
C MET A 182 14.68 -7.98 15.16
N LYS A 183 13.44 -7.49 15.17
CA LYS A 183 12.43 -7.95 16.13
C LYS A 183 11.62 -9.11 15.53
N ILE A 184 11.37 -10.11 16.36
CA ILE A 184 10.50 -11.24 16.06
C ILE A 184 9.11 -10.93 16.62
N ILE A 185 8.09 -10.97 15.77
CA ILE A 185 6.68 -10.96 16.19
C ILE A 185 6.05 -12.31 15.88
N ALA A 186 5.11 -12.77 16.68
CA ALA A 186 4.59 -14.13 16.56
C ALA A 186 3.06 -14.20 16.62
N SER A 187 2.49 -15.22 15.99
CA SER A 187 1.04 -15.46 15.96
C SER A 187 0.72 -16.95 15.89
N ALA A 188 -0.39 -17.38 16.48
CA ALA A 188 -0.87 -18.76 16.40
C ALA A 188 -2.07 -18.85 15.44
N TRP A 189 -2.02 -19.78 14.48
CA TRP A 189 -3.15 -20.06 13.58
C TRP A 189 -4.17 -21.01 14.20
N SER A 190 -3.74 -21.93 15.07
CA SER A 190 -4.66 -22.68 15.93
C SER A 190 -4.09 -22.79 17.33
N VAL A 191 -4.98 -22.68 18.32
CA VAL A 191 -4.70 -23.19 19.66
C VAL A 191 -4.60 -24.72 19.62
N PRO A 192 -3.98 -25.38 20.62
CA PRO A 192 -3.96 -26.84 20.72
C PRO A 192 -5.36 -27.46 20.58
N ALA A 193 -5.48 -28.51 19.77
CA ALA A 193 -6.76 -29.04 19.27
C ALA A 193 -7.79 -29.38 20.37
N TRP A 194 -7.34 -29.79 21.55
CA TRP A 194 -8.18 -30.12 22.71
C TRP A 194 -8.88 -28.90 23.33
N MET A 195 -8.32 -27.70 23.18
CA MET A 195 -8.93 -26.44 23.61
C MET A 195 -10.16 -26.04 22.77
N LYS A 196 -10.38 -26.67 21.61
CA LYS A 196 -11.46 -26.32 20.67
C LYS A 196 -12.67 -27.25 20.78
N ASP A 197 -13.86 -26.74 20.46
CA ASP A 197 -15.10 -27.54 20.38
C ASP A 197 -15.01 -28.68 19.35
N SER A 198 -14.32 -28.45 18.23
CA SER A 198 -14.12 -29.41 17.14
C SER A 198 -13.13 -30.54 17.45
N GLY A 199 -12.24 -30.37 18.43
CA GLY A 199 -11.16 -31.32 18.71
C GLY A 199 -10.09 -31.40 17.60
N ARG A 200 -9.92 -30.34 16.81
CA ARG A 200 -9.04 -30.27 15.61
C ARG A 200 -8.21 -28.99 15.59
N LEU A 201 -7.04 -29.01 14.93
CA LEU A 201 -6.28 -27.78 14.65
C LEU A 201 -6.91 -26.96 13.50
N ASP A 202 -7.43 -27.65 12.48
CA ASP A 202 -8.18 -27.03 11.39
C ASP A 202 -9.67 -26.83 11.71
N GLY A 203 -10.38 -26.11 10.85
CA GLY A 203 -11.84 -26.01 10.86
C GLY A 203 -12.56 -27.18 10.19
N GLY A 204 -11.83 -28.05 9.47
CA GLY A 204 -12.35 -29.22 8.77
C GLY A 204 -13.42 -28.91 7.71
N PRO A 205 -14.22 -29.92 7.29
CA PRO A 205 -15.28 -29.72 6.30
C PRO A 205 -16.40 -28.74 6.73
N ALA A 206 -16.47 -28.40 8.02
CA ALA A 206 -17.41 -27.43 8.56
C ALA A 206 -16.85 -26.00 8.63
N LYS A 207 -15.54 -25.82 8.41
CA LYS A 207 -14.79 -24.56 8.52
C LYS A 207 -15.00 -23.86 9.89
N SER A 208 -15.00 -24.65 10.95
CA SER A 208 -15.36 -24.24 12.31
C SER A 208 -14.49 -24.91 13.39
N GLY A 209 -14.09 -24.13 14.39
CA GLY A 209 -13.43 -24.64 15.60
C GLY A 209 -13.31 -23.52 16.63
N LYS A 210 -14.27 -23.45 17.55
CA LYS A 210 -14.39 -22.37 18.55
C LYS A 210 -13.50 -22.64 19.74
N MET A 211 -12.88 -21.59 20.27
CA MET A 211 -12.21 -21.66 21.56
C MET A 211 -13.21 -21.98 22.68
N LYS A 212 -12.88 -22.94 23.54
CA LYS A 212 -13.61 -23.21 24.79
C LYS A 212 -13.15 -22.26 25.88
N SER A 213 -14.08 -21.51 26.48
CA SER A 213 -13.72 -20.48 27.47
C SER A 213 -13.04 -21.05 28.73
N GLU A 214 -13.31 -22.29 29.10
CA GLU A 214 -12.67 -22.96 30.25
C GLU A 214 -11.15 -23.17 30.09
N TYR A 215 -10.60 -23.02 28.88
CA TYR A 215 -9.17 -23.17 28.62
C TYR A 215 -8.44 -21.85 28.31
N LEU A 216 -9.08 -20.68 28.49
CA LEU A 216 -8.41 -19.39 28.30
C LEU A 216 -7.19 -19.16 29.23
N PRO A 217 -7.20 -19.56 30.52
CA PRO A 217 -6.01 -19.47 31.37
C PRO A 217 -4.88 -20.41 30.91
N ALA A 218 -5.23 -21.63 30.46
CA ALA A 218 -4.27 -22.57 29.90
C ALA A 218 -3.65 -22.04 28.59
N LEU A 219 -4.42 -21.30 27.78
CA LEU A 219 -3.90 -20.63 26.59
C LEU A 219 -2.92 -19.50 26.94
N ALA A 220 -3.16 -18.73 28.00
CA ALA A 220 -2.19 -17.74 28.49
C ALA A 220 -0.86 -18.40 28.94
N LEU A 221 -0.94 -19.51 29.68
CA LEU A 221 0.24 -20.30 30.09
C LEU A 221 0.98 -20.92 28.88
N TYR A 222 0.25 -21.36 27.85
CA TYR A 222 0.83 -21.84 26.59
C TYR A 222 1.66 -20.75 25.89
N TYR A 223 1.15 -19.51 25.83
CA TYR A 223 1.89 -18.38 25.28
C TYR A 223 3.10 -17.99 26.12
N ARG A 224 3.00 -17.96 27.47
CA ARG A 224 4.17 -17.81 28.37
C ARG A 224 5.26 -18.82 28.02
N LYS A 225 4.93 -20.12 28.03
CA LYS A 225 5.92 -21.19 27.80
C LYS A 225 6.53 -21.15 26.40
N THR A 226 5.78 -20.64 25.42
CA THR A 226 6.29 -20.40 24.07
C THR A 226 7.33 -19.29 24.05
N ILE A 227 7.06 -18.15 24.70
CA ILE A 227 8.01 -17.03 24.80
C ILE A 227 9.26 -17.44 25.59
N GLU A 228 9.09 -18.12 26.72
CA GLU A 228 10.20 -18.67 27.52
C GLU A 228 11.08 -19.62 26.72
N ALA A 229 10.49 -20.64 26.07
CA ALA A 229 11.25 -21.62 25.30
C ALA A 229 11.96 -21.02 24.08
N TYR A 230 11.41 -19.99 23.44
CA TYR A 230 12.09 -19.24 22.39
C TYR A 230 13.24 -18.38 22.94
N ALA A 231 13.05 -17.73 24.10
CA ALA A 231 14.10 -16.99 24.79
C ALA A 231 15.28 -17.89 25.22
N GLU A 232 15.01 -19.12 25.67
CA GLU A 232 16.04 -20.15 25.94
C GLU A 232 16.87 -20.50 24.69
N GLN A 233 16.27 -20.43 23.49
CA GLN A 233 17.00 -20.59 22.22
C GLN A 233 17.79 -19.33 21.82
N GLY A 234 17.69 -18.22 22.55
CA GLY A 234 18.27 -16.93 22.20
C GLY A 234 17.44 -16.15 21.17
N ILE A 235 16.12 -16.41 21.10
CA ILE A 235 15.18 -15.72 20.20
C ILE A 235 14.15 -14.95 21.06
N PRO A 236 14.39 -13.67 21.38
CA PRO A 236 13.40 -12.87 22.11
C PRO A 236 12.19 -12.54 21.21
N ILE A 237 11.00 -13.01 21.61
CA ILE A 237 9.73 -12.61 20.99
C ILE A 237 9.35 -11.21 21.51
N TYR A 238 9.33 -10.23 20.61
CA TYR A 238 9.02 -8.83 20.93
C TYR A 238 7.53 -8.61 21.16
N ALA A 239 6.69 -9.18 20.30
CA ALA A 239 5.23 -9.11 20.40
C ALA A 239 4.57 -10.42 19.99
N ILE A 240 3.42 -10.71 20.59
CA ILE A 240 2.45 -11.68 20.07
C ILE A 240 1.15 -10.96 19.69
N SER A 241 0.42 -11.47 18.71
CA SER A 241 -1.02 -11.16 18.57
C SER A 241 -1.86 -12.09 19.45
N LEU A 242 -3.09 -11.70 19.78
CA LEU A 242 -4.01 -12.56 20.54
C LEU A 242 -4.27 -13.91 19.84
N HIS A 243 -4.47 -13.88 18.51
CA HIS A 243 -4.62 -15.02 17.62
C HIS A 243 -4.53 -14.57 16.16
N ASN A 244 -4.21 -15.46 15.21
CA ASN A 244 -4.27 -15.15 13.78
C ASN A 244 -5.72 -15.11 13.26
N GLU A 245 -6.15 -13.97 12.72
CA GLU A 245 -7.48 -13.79 12.08
C GLU A 245 -8.66 -14.41 12.88
N PRO A 246 -8.90 -14.00 14.15
CA PRO A 246 -9.79 -14.70 15.10
C PRO A 246 -11.28 -14.87 14.70
N GLY A 247 -11.71 -14.29 13.57
CA GLY A 247 -13.05 -14.44 12.98
C GLY A 247 -13.09 -15.28 11.69
N ILE A 248 -11.99 -15.91 11.26
CA ILE A 248 -11.90 -16.58 9.96
C ILE A 248 -12.52 -17.99 9.96
N HIS A 249 -13.12 -18.39 8.84
CA HIS A 249 -13.80 -19.68 8.65
C HIS A 249 -13.18 -20.48 7.50
N VAL A 250 -12.18 -21.32 7.82
CA VAL A 250 -11.31 -22.02 6.85
C VAL A 250 -11.10 -23.51 7.19
N ASP A 251 -10.56 -24.26 6.23
CA ASP A 251 -10.30 -25.71 6.29
C ASP A 251 -8.83 -26.08 6.57
N TYR A 252 -8.01 -25.07 6.86
CA TYR A 252 -6.64 -25.16 7.37
C TYR A 252 -6.61 -24.69 8.85
N PRO A 253 -5.45 -24.63 9.55
CA PRO A 253 -5.37 -24.23 10.96
C PRO A 253 -6.05 -22.88 11.22
N MET A 254 -6.96 -22.86 12.19
CA MET A 254 -7.77 -21.69 12.56
C MET A 254 -8.27 -21.83 14.00
N THR A 255 -8.66 -20.76 14.68
CA THR A 255 -9.52 -20.81 15.88
C THR A 255 -10.46 -19.62 15.91
N GLU A 256 -11.75 -19.88 16.11
CA GLU A 256 -12.76 -18.83 16.24
C GLU A 256 -12.84 -18.32 17.69
N PHE A 257 -12.66 -17.01 17.88
CA PHE A 257 -12.80 -16.33 19.18
C PHE A 257 -13.88 -15.25 19.11
N SER A 258 -14.89 -15.33 19.98
CA SER A 258 -15.79 -14.21 20.21
C SER A 258 -15.04 -13.01 20.82
N LEU A 259 -15.51 -11.78 20.56
CA LEU A 259 -14.92 -10.55 21.12
C LEU A 259 -14.71 -10.62 22.64
N SER A 260 -15.66 -11.18 23.37
CA SER A 260 -15.56 -11.41 24.82
C SER A 260 -14.43 -12.37 25.22
N GLN A 261 -14.12 -13.37 24.39
CA GLN A 261 -12.99 -14.27 24.62
C GLN A 261 -11.65 -13.62 24.24
N GLN A 262 -11.63 -12.70 23.27
CA GLN A 262 -10.45 -11.89 22.95
C GLN A 262 -10.12 -10.90 24.09
N ILE A 263 -11.14 -10.22 24.63
CA ILE A 263 -11.03 -9.35 25.82
C ILE A 263 -10.52 -10.14 27.02
N GLU A 264 -11.11 -11.30 27.32
CA GLU A 264 -10.68 -12.14 28.44
C GLU A 264 -9.27 -12.69 28.23
N LEU A 265 -8.92 -13.15 27.02
CA LEU A 265 -7.58 -13.65 26.70
C LEU A 265 -6.51 -12.56 26.92
N LEU A 266 -6.76 -11.31 26.54
CA LEU A 266 -5.84 -10.20 26.77
C LEU A 266 -5.58 -9.98 28.28
N LYS A 267 -6.64 -10.06 29.10
CA LYS A 267 -6.55 -9.93 30.57
C LYS A 267 -5.76 -11.09 31.18
N GLN A 268 -6.09 -12.33 30.81
CA GLN A 268 -5.37 -13.53 31.25
C GLN A 268 -3.89 -13.50 30.82
N LEU A 269 -3.59 -13.09 29.58
CA LEU A 269 -2.21 -12.96 29.06
C LEU A 269 -1.39 -11.95 29.85
N LYS A 270 -1.86 -10.71 30.02
CA LYS A 270 -1.12 -9.68 30.75
C LYS A 270 -1.02 -9.97 32.25
N GLN A 271 -2.01 -10.64 32.84
CA GLN A 271 -1.90 -11.19 34.20
C GLN A 271 -0.80 -12.25 34.30
N GLU A 272 -0.78 -13.22 33.39
CA GLU A 272 0.22 -14.30 33.35
C GLU A 272 1.63 -13.75 33.12
N PHE A 273 1.80 -12.79 32.20
CA PHE A 273 3.08 -12.16 31.90
C PHE A 273 3.60 -11.30 33.06
N SER A 274 2.70 -10.66 33.82
CA SER A 274 3.04 -9.88 35.02
C SER A 274 3.26 -10.75 36.27
N SER A 275 2.93 -12.04 36.21
CA SER A 275 3.07 -12.98 37.33
C SER A 275 4.51 -13.49 37.48
N THR A 276 4.87 -13.89 38.70
CA THR A 276 6.08 -14.67 38.99
C THR A 276 5.76 -16.08 39.49
N GLU A 277 4.54 -16.57 39.24
CA GLU A 277 4.09 -17.89 39.68
C GLU A 277 4.67 -19.02 38.80
N HIS A 278 4.78 -18.78 37.50
CA HIS A 278 5.23 -19.77 36.51
C HIS A 278 6.64 -19.53 35.94
N GLY A 279 7.24 -18.37 36.19
CA GLY A 279 8.55 -17.97 35.64
C GLY A 279 8.92 -16.52 36.01
N GLU A 280 9.78 -15.88 35.22
CA GLU A 280 10.08 -14.45 35.35
C GLU A 280 8.97 -13.57 34.72
N ILE A 281 9.04 -12.25 34.86
CA ILE A 281 8.10 -11.31 34.23
C ILE A 281 8.40 -11.22 32.73
N ILE A 282 7.36 -11.25 31.90
CA ILE A 282 7.45 -11.16 30.43
C ILE A 282 7.08 -9.74 29.97
N ASP A 283 8.00 -9.12 29.23
CA ASP A 283 7.87 -7.76 28.66
C ASP A 283 7.36 -7.76 27.20
N THR A 284 6.96 -8.92 26.69
CA THR A 284 6.43 -9.09 25.32
C THR A 284 5.10 -8.33 25.14
N GLU A 285 5.01 -7.52 24.09
CA GLU A 285 3.78 -6.81 23.70
C GLU A 285 2.69 -7.80 23.26
N VAL A 286 1.42 -7.44 23.50
CA VAL A 286 0.22 -8.18 23.09
C VAL A 286 -0.63 -7.28 22.20
N TRP A 287 -0.69 -7.62 20.91
CA TRP A 287 -1.41 -6.86 19.89
C TRP A 287 -2.81 -7.40 19.64
N VAL A 288 -3.77 -6.49 19.49
CA VAL A 288 -5.19 -6.80 19.26
C VAL A 288 -5.56 -6.76 17.78
N ASN A 289 -6.82 -7.15 17.48
CA ASN A 289 -7.40 -7.34 16.15
C ASN A 289 -6.75 -8.47 15.34
N GLU A 290 -5.50 -8.29 14.88
CA GLU A 290 -4.77 -9.14 13.92
C GLU A 290 -5.67 -9.77 12.85
N PHE A 291 -6.43 -8.89 12.19
CA PHE A 291 -7.38 -9.28 11.16
C PHE A 291 -7.61 -8.11 10.19
N ASN A 292 -8.55 -8.29 9.28
CA ASN A 292 -8.80 -7.36 8.20
C ASN A 292 -9.33 -5.99 8.68
N ILE A 293 -8.92 -4.94 7.98
CA ILE A 293 -9.35 -3.55 8.28
C ILE A 293 -10.89 -3.40 8.22
N TYR A 294 -11.57 -4.22 7.42
CA TYR A 294 -13.03 -4.31 7.41
C TYR A 294 -13.61 -4.80 8.75
N ASP A 295 -13.02 -5.83 9.36
CA ASP A 295 -13.50 -6.44 10.62
C ASP A 295 -13.25 -5.55 11.84
N TRP A 296 -12.20 -4.72 11.80
CA TRP A 296 -12.01 -3.62 12.74
C TRP A 296 -13.25 -2.72 12.81
N GLU A 297 -13.74 -2.26 11.66
CA GLU A 297 -14.93 -1.40 11.58
C GLU A 297 -16.22 -2.09 11.98
N GLN A 298 -16.41 -3.37 11.63
CA GLN A 298 -17.64 -4.10 11.96
C GLN A 298 -17.72 -4.45 13.45
N GLN A 299 -16.61 -4.85 14.07
CA GLN A 299 -16.64 -5.49 15.40
C GLN A 299 -15.37 -5.34 16.22
N ASN A 300 -14.18 -5.51 15.66
CA ASN A 300 -12.97 -5.73 16.47
C ASN A 300 -12.51 -4.48 17.21
N LYS A 301 -12.80 -3.26 16.73
CA LYS A 301 -12.48 -2.01 17.45
C LYS A 301 -13.12 -1.91 18.84
N ARG A 302 -14.21 -2.66 19.04
CA ARG A 302 -14.93 -2.76 20.31
C ARG A 302 -14.18 -3.53 21.40
N ILE A 303 -12.98 -4.05 21.13
CA ILE A 303 -12.06 -4.47 22.20
C ILE A 303 -11.65 -3.28 23.08
N TYR A 304 -11.69 -2.07 22.53
CA TYR A 304 -11.48 -0.80 23.24
C TYR A 304 -12.76 -0.21 23.87
N ASP A 305 -13.92 -0.89 23.77
CA ASP A 305 -15.11 -0.59 24.60
C ASP A 305 -14.87 -0.96 26.08
N ASP A 306 -13.96 -1.91 26.35
CA ASP A 306 -13.58 -2.33 27.70
C ASP A 306 -12.32 -1.57 28.16
N PRO A 307 -12.38 -0.78 29.26
CA PRO A 307 -11.31 0.12 29.65
C PRO A 307 -10.07 -0.59 30.22
N GLU A 308 -10.22 -1.83 30.68
CA GLU A 308 -9.11 -2.66 31.16
C GLU A 308 -8.41 -3.31 29.97
N ALA A 309 -9.16 -3.82 28.98
CA ALA A 309 -8.58 -4.25 27.69
C ALA A 309 -7.89 -3.09 26.95
N TYR A 310 -8.43 -1.87 27.02
CA TYR A 310 -7.75 -0.68 26.50
C TYR A 310 -6.40 -0.42 27.18
N ALA A 311 -6.38 -0.46 28.52
CA ALA A 311 -5.16 -0.23 29.29
C ALA A 311 -4.10 -1.34 29.08
N LEU A 312 -4.53 -2.57 28.78
CA LEU A 312 -3.67 -3.74 28.61
C LEU A 312 -3.21 -4.02 27.17
N SER A 313 -3.78 -3.36 26.17
CA SER A 313 -3.37 -3.49 24.75
C SER A 313 -2.19 -2.58 24.41
N ASP A 314 -1.11 -3.15 23.86
CA ASP A 314 0.08 -2.39 23.44
C ASP A 314 0.01 -1.91 21.98
N GLY A 315 -0.99 -2.34 21.20
CA GLY A 315 -1.16 -1.91 19.80
C GLY A 315 -2.16 -2.74 18.98
N THR A 316 -2.49 -2.26 17.79
CA THR A 316 -3.47 -2.86 16.88
C THR A 316 -2.78 -3.42 15.63
N ALA A 317 -2.91 -4.73 15.40
CA ALA A 317 -2.42 -5.42 14.22
C ALA A 317 -3.50 -5.48 13.11
N PHE A 318 -3.11 -5.28 11.85
CA PHE A 318 -4.02 -5.22 10.69
C PHE A 318 -3.52 -6.03 9.50
N HIS A 319 -4.47 -6.62 8.76
CA HIS A 319 -4.30 -7.22 7.43
C HIS A 319 -5.08 -6.44 6.36
N ASP A 320 -4.57 -6.42 5.13
CA ASP A 320 -5.18 -5.72 3.99
C ASP A 320 -5.66 -6.72 2.90
N TYR A 321 -6.52 -7.68 3.28
CA TYR A 321 -7.32 -8.45 2.32
C TYR A 321 -8.68 -7.78 2.06
N TRP A 322 -9.30 -7.18 3.11
CA TRP A 322 -10.54 -6.41 3.00
C TRP A 322 -10.56 -5.16 3.90
N GLY A 323 -11.11 -4.06 3.38
CA GLY A 323 -11.30 -2.79 4.10
C GLY A 323 -10.94 -1.56 3.25
N HIS A 324 -10.96 -0.38 3.87
CA HIS A 324 -10.45 0.89 3.34
C HIS A 324 -9.32 1.37 4.27
N LEU A 325 -8.19 1.87 3.74
CA LEU A 325 -7.05 2.24 4.60
C LEU A 325 -7.33 3.41 5.54
N SER A 326 -8.31 4.27 5.21
CA SER A 326 -8.75 5.34 6.10
C SER A 326 -9.15 4.85 7.47
N SER A 327 -9.67 3.63 7.61
CA SER A 327 -10.05 3.07 8.92
C SER A 327 -8.86 2.74 9.84
N MET A 328 -7.63 2.76 9.31
CA MET A 328 -6.41 2.78 10.13
C MET A 328 -6.13 4.22 10.64
N SER A 329 -6.38 5.24 9.83
CA SER A 329 -6.32 6.65 10.27
C SER A 329 -7.43 6.98 11.27
N ASP A 330 -8.68 6.56 11.01
CA ASP A 330 -9.81 6.66 11.95
C ASP A 330 -9.49 5.99 13.30
N ALA A 331 -8.80 4.84 13.27
CA ALA A 331 -8.34 4.13 14.47
C ALA A 331 -7.27 4.92 15.25
N HIS A 332 -6.32 5.54 14.54
CA HIS A 332 -5.30 6.38 15.17
C HIS A 332 -5.88 7.69 15.74
N GLU A 333 -6.80 8.34 15.03
CA GLU A 333 -7.47 9.55 15.51
C GLU A 333 -8.35 9.29 16.75
N ALA A 334 -8.98 8.11 16.82
CA ALA A 334 -9.72 7.68 18.01
C ALA A 334 -8.80 7.25 19.19
N HIS A 335 -7.63 6.66 18.89
CA HIS A 335 -6.75 6.02 19.86
C HIS A 335 -5.27 6.33 19.59
N PRO A 336 -4.81 7.58 19.73
CA PRO A 336 -3.48 8.00 19.27
C PRO A 336 -2.33 7.40 20.09
N ASP A 337 -2.59 6.94 21.32
CA ASP A 337 -1.64 6.20 22.14
C ASP A 337 -1.45 4.73 21.68
N LYS A 338 -2.30 4.22 20.78
CA LYS A 338 -2.24 2.84 20.28
C LYS A 338 -1.47 2.77 18.93
N PRO A 339 -0.29 2.12 18.90
CA PRO A 339 0.43 1.83 17.67
C PRO A 339 -0.41 1.01 16.68
N ILE A 340 -0.19 1.25 15.39
CA ILE A 340 -0.79 0.49 14.30
C ILE A 340 0.30 -0.29 13.57
N TYR A 341 0.07 -1.58 13.34
CA TYR A 341 1.03 -2.49 12.70
C TYR A 341 0.36 -3.22 11.53
N MET A 342 0.91 -3.11 10.32
CA MET A 342 0.53 -4.01 9.22
C MET A 342 1.33 -5.31 9.39
N THR A 343 0.63 -6.39 9.74
CA THR A 343 1.24 -7.67 10.20
C THR A 343 1.20 -8.77 9.15
N GLU A 344 0.29 -8.68 8.18
CA GLU A 344 0.23 -9.62 7.06
C GLU A 344 -0.42 -9.00 5.83
N ARG A 345 0.37 -8.77 4.78
CA ARG A 345 -0.11 -8.66 3.40
C ARG A 345 1.06 -8.77 2.42
N SER A 346 0.92 -9.52 1.33
CA SER A 346 1.82 -9.38 0.17
C SER A 346 1.20 -8.54 -0.94
N VAL A 347 2.00 -7.65 -1.51
CA VAL A 347 1.65 -6.75 -2.62
C VAL A 347 2.74 -6.74 -3.70
N TRP A 348 2.38 -6.43 -4.95
CA TRP A 348 3.19 -6.78 -6.13
C TRP A 348 3.50 -5.61 -7.07
N GLY A 349 4.72 -5.56 -7.60
CA GLY A 349 5.21 -4.50 -8.50
C GLY A 349 5.18 -3.10 -7.88
N THR A 350 5.26 -2.05 -8.70
CA THR A 350 5.18 -0.65 -8.21
C THR A 350 3.82 -0.33 -7.56
N LYS A 351 2.74 -1.02 -7.96
CA LYS A 351 1.45 -0.96 -7.25
C LYS A 351 1.59 -1.47 -5.80
N GLY A 352 2.46 -2.46 -5.56
CA GLY A 352 2.82 -2.89 -4.23
C GLY A 352 3.56 -1.83 -3.45
N ALA A 353 4.64 -1.26 -4.02
CA ALA A 353 5.40 -0.19 -3.40
C ALA A 353 4.52 1.01 -3.00
N ASP A 354 3.62 1.42 -3.90
CA ASP A 354 2.63 2.47 -3.63
C ASP A 354 1.63 2.09 -2.53
N ARG A 355 1.23 0.82 -2.41
CA ARG A 355 0.34 0.37 -1.32
C ARG A 355 1.07 0.33 0.02
N ILE A 356 2.37 -0.01 0.03
CA ILE A 356 3.24 0.10 1.22
C ILE A 356 3.36 1.56 1.66
N ILE A 357 3.58 2.49 0.73
CA ILE A 357 3.52 3.94 0.98
C ILE A 357 2.18 4.34 1.60
N GLN A 358 1.05 3.82 1.09
CA GLN A 358 -0.27 4.11 1.68
C GLN A 358 -0.41 3.58 3.12
N TYR A 359 0.15 2.41 3.48
CA TYR A 359 0.11 1.90 4.86
C TYR A 359 0.80 2.86 5.84
N PHE A 360 2.04 3.26 5.54
CA PHE A 360 2.77 4.21 6.37
C PHE A 360 2.14 5.62 6.37
N ARG A 361 1.40 5.99 5.31
CA ARG A 361 0.64 7.25 5.28
C ARG A 361 -0.73 7.17 5.98
N ASN A 362 -1.16 5.96 6.37
CA ASN A 362 -2.28 5.71 7.29
C ASN A 362 -1.77 5.09 8.61
N TYR A 363 -0.76 5.73 9.22
CA TYR A 363 -0.24 5.49 10.56
C TYR A 363 0.35 4.10 10.88
N ALA A 364 0.50 3.19 9.91
CA ALA A 364 1.21 1.94 10.14
C ALA A 364 2.68 2.23 10.52
N ARG A 365 3.19 1.55 11.55
CA ARG A 365 4.62 1.56 11.93
C ARG A 365 5.41 0.44 11.26
N SER A 366 4.73 -0.60 10.79
CA SER A 366 5.34 -1.77 10.14
C SER A 366 4.71 -2.09 8.79
N TYR A 367 5.39 -2.92 8.00
CA TYR A 367 4.80 -3.74 6.95
C TYR A 367 5.46 -5.12 6.96
N ASN A 368 4.67 -6.18 6.80
CA ASN A 368 5.15 -7.56 6.88
C ASN A 368 4.44 -8.43 5.82
N ALA A 369 5.25 -9.09 4.99
CA ALA A 369 4.79 -9.78 3.78
C ALA A 369 4.59 -11.31 3.98
N TRP A 370 3.74 -11.90 3.14
CA TRP A 370 3.25 -13.29 3.24
C TRP A 370 3.29 -14.01 1.88
N VAL A 371 4.13 -15.00 1.59
CA VAL A 371 5.16 -15.70 2.39
C VAL A 371 6.55 -15.47 1.77
N THR A 372 7.61 -15.52 2.58
CA THR A 372 9.00 -15.27 2.12
C THR A 372 9.40 -16.11 0.90
N LEU A 373 9.33 -17.44 0.97
CA LEU A 373 9.87 -18.34 -0.06
C LEU A 373 8.99 -19.58 -0.31
N LEU A 374 8.68 -19.83 -1.59
CA LEU A 374 8.12 -21.08 -2.10
C LEU A 374 8.86 -21.50 -3.37
N ASP A 375 8.76 -22.77 -3.77
CA ASP A 375 9.28 -23.19 -5.08
C ASP A 375 8.38 -22.73 -6.24
N ASN A 376 8.85 -22.91 -7.48
CA ASN A 376 8.14 -22.50 -8.69
C ASN A 376 6.85 -23.30 -9.01
N GLN A 377 6.41 -24.19 -8.12
CA GLN A 377 5.06 -24.78 -8.14
C GLN A 377 4.16 -24.22 -7.02
N GLY A 378 4.65 -23.24 -6.25
CA GLY A 378 3.96 -22.67 -5.10
C GLY A 378 3.93 -23.63 -3.90
N GLN A 379 4.96 -24.47 -3.75
CA GLN A 379 4.98 -25.55 -2.77
C GLN A 379 6.08 -25.41 -1.71
N PRO A 380 5.89 -26.00 -0.51
CA PRO A 380 4.68 -26.69 -0.07
C PRO A 380 3.59 -25.73 0.41
N ASN A 381 2.33 -26.01 0.05
CA ASN A 381 1.14 -25.34 0.58
C ASN A 381 -0.04 -26.34 0.59
N VAL A 382 -0.70 -26.48 1.75
CA VAL A 382 -1.87 -27.37 1.94
C VAL A 382 -3.22 -26.65 1.93
N SER A 383 -3.22 -25.32 1.77
CA SER A 383 -4.41 -24.48 1.72
C SER A 383 -5.29 -24.76 0.51
N SER A 384 -6.62 -24.75 0.71
CA SER A 384 -7.61 -24.94 -0.36
C SER A 384 -7.67 -23.77 -1.36
N THR A 385 -7.05 -22.64 -1.06
CA THR A 385 -6.94 -21.46 -1.96
C THR A 385 -5.73 -21.51 -2.90
N GLY A 386 -4.74 -22.36 -2.62
CA GLY A 386 -3.45 -22.40 -3.32
C GLY A 386 -2.52 -21.23 -2.94
N ALA A 387 -1.30 -21.26 -3.49
CA ALA A 387 -0.26 -20.26 -3.25
C ALA A 387 -0.25 -19.14 -4.30
N GLY A 388 0.15 -17.95 -3.86
CA GLY A 388 0.51 -16.83 -4.75
C GLY A 388 1.98 -16.85 -5.16
N ARG A 389 2.47 -15.69 -5.61
CA ARG A 389 3.92 -15.41 -5.73
C ARG A 389 4.53 -15.22 -4.35
N THR A 390 5.86 -15.27 -4.26
CA THR A 390 6.65 -15.07 -3.03
C THR A 390 7.81 -14.10 -3.27
N LEU A 391 8.49 -13.69 -2.19
CA LEU A 391 9.59 -12.71 -2.25
C LEU A 391 10.89 -13.34 -2.75
N VAL A 392 11.08 -14.64 -2.51
CA VAL A 392 12.11 -15.48 -3.12
C VAL A 392 11.44 -16.70 -3.76
N THR A 393 11.93 -17.17 -4.90
CA THR A 393 11.41 -18.38 -5.57
C THR A 393 12.56 -19.29 -5.98
N ILE A 394 12.49 -20.58 -5.63
CA ILE A 394 13.46 -21.62 -6.05
C ILE A 394 12.89 -22.50 -7.17
N ASP A 395 13.72 -23.14 -7.99
CA ASP A 395 13.25 -24.20 -8.89
C ASP A 395 12.93 -25.48 -8.09
N SER A 396 11.80 -26.10 -8.42
CA SER A 396 11.31 -27.29 -7.72
C SER A 396 12.12 -28.57 -7.98
N LYS A 397 13.05 -28.57 -8.94
CA LYS A 397 13.93 -29.71 -9.30
C LYS A 397 15.40 -29.43 -9.01
N ASP A 398 15.83 -28.19 -9.14
CA ASP A 398 17.19 -27.73 -8.77
C ASP A 398 17.10 -26.54 -7.80
N PRO A 399 16.99 -26.80 -6.47
CA PRO A 399 16.78 -25.76 -5.45
C PRO A 399 17.83 -24.65 -5.41
N ASP A 400 19.03 -24.90 -5.94
CA ASP A 400 20.11 -23.91 -6.02
C ASP A 400 19.92 -22.92 -7.19
N GLN A 401 18.98 -23.18 -8.11
CA GLN A 401 18.47 -22.17 -9.03
C GLN A 401 17.36 -21.37 -8.34
N TYR A 402 17.60 -20.10 -8.05
CA TYR A 402 16.64 -19.24 -7.37
C TYR A 402 16.61 -17.82 -7.94
N ALA A 403 15.52 -17.12 -7.65
CA ALA A 403 15.35 -15.70 -7.92
C ALA A 403 14.93 -14.99 -6.63
N ILE A 404 15.67 -13.95 -6.25
CA ILE A 404 15.18 -12.90 -5.36
C ILE A 404 14.24 -12.03 -6.22
N ASN A 405 12.96 -11.95 -5.88
CA ASN A 405 11.99 -11.20 -6.68
C ASN A 405 12.12 -9.69 -6.43
N PHE A 406 11.67 -8.88 -7.40
CA PHE A 406 11.56 -7.42 -7.29
C PHE A 406 10.97 -6.95 -5.95
N GLU A 407 9.99 -7.68 -5.42
CA GLU A 407 9.31 -7.35 -4.17
C GLU A 407 10.22 -7.40 -2.93
N ALA A 408 11.29 -8.19 -2.94
CA ALA A 408 12.28 -8.16 -1.86
C ALA A 408 13.11 -6.87 -1.92
N TYR A 409 13.59 -6.48 -3.12
CA TYR A 409 14.31 -5.22 -3.35
C TYR A 409 13.43 -4.00 -3.06
N MET A 410 12.17 -4.03 -3.49
CA MET A 410 11.12 -3.06 -3.18
C MET A 410 10.97 -2.82 -1.67
N MET A 411 11.08 -3.87 -0.85
CA MET A 411 11.07 -3.73 0.62
C MET A 411 12.41 -3.22 1.15
N GLY A 412 13.53 -3.63 0.56
CA GLY A 412 14.87 -3.12 0.86
C GLY A 412 15.00 -1.59 0.77
N HIS A 413 14.27 -0.95 -0.14
CA HIS A 413 14.17 0.52 -0.24
C HIS A 413 13.71 1.20 1.06
N PHE A 414 13.00 0.46 1.92
CA PHE A 414 12.63 0.86 3.28
C PHE A 414 13.56 0.19 4.31
N SER A 415 13.63 -1.14 4.38
CA SER A 415 14.31 -1.83 5.49
C SER A 415 15.82 -1.59 5.59
N LYS A 416 16.50 -1.29 4.47
CA LYS A 416 17.94 -0.99 4.48
C LYS A 416 18.26 0.44 4.89
N TYR A 417 17.33 1.39 4.66
CA TYR A 417 17.58 2.83 4.82
C TYR A 417 16.84 3.46 5.99
N LEU A 418 15.75 2.85 6.47
CA LEU A 418 14.97 3.31 7.61
C LEU A 418 15.40 2.59 8.89
N GLU A 419 15.94 3.35 9.84
CA GLU A 419 16.27 2.86 11.16
C GLU A 419 15.02 2.77 12.06
N ARG A 420 15.01 1.83 13.02
CA ARG A 420 13.92 1.70 13.98
C ARG A 420 13.84 2.98 14.83
N GLY A 421 12.69 3.64 14.81
CA GLY A 421 12.47 4.95 15.42
C GLY A 421 12.42 6.12 14.44
N ALA A 422 12.77 5.92 13.17
CA ALA A 422 12.74 6.99 12.16
C ALA A 422 11.32 7.61 12.04
N LEU A 423 11.20 8.92 12.20
CA LEU A 423 9.91 9.61 12.19
C LEU A 423 9.45 9.86 10.76
N ARG A 424 8.21 9.49 10.42
CA ARG A 424 7.62 9.90 9.13
C ARG A 424 7.46 11.42 9.10
N LEU A 425 7.95 12.06 8.04
CA LEU A 425 7.81 13.49 7.79
C LEU A 425 6.55 13.78 6.94
N ASP A 426 6.04 15.02 6.93
CA ASP A 426 4.99 15.37 5.97
C ASP A 426 5.53 15.60 4.56
N SER A 427 4.76 15.15 3.58
CA SER A 427 5.00 15.45 2.18
C SER A 427 3.70 15.40 1.40
N ASN A 428 3.53 16.26 0.39
CA ASN A 428 2.30 16.25 -0.41
C ASN A 428 2.22 15.02 -1.34
N TYR A 429 0.98 14.63 -1.66
CA TYR A 429 0.69 13.99 -2.94
C TYR A 429 0.71 15.07 -4.05
N TYR A 430 1.08 14.69 -5.27
CA TYR A 430 1.02 15.61 -6.42
C TYR A 430 -0.40 15.74 -7.01
N ASP A 431 -1.20 14.68 -6.94
CA ASP A 431 -2.54 14.62 -7.50
C ASP A 431 -3.57 14.41 -6.38
N ASP A 432 -4.15 15.48 -5.87
CA ASP A 432 -5.18 15.44 -4.82
C ASP A 432 -6.52 14.86 -5.30
N ASN A 433 -6.67 14.52 -6.59
CA ASN A 433 -7.81 13.71 -7.04
C ASN A 433 -7.59 12.21 -6.70
N TYR A 434 -6.45 11.87 -6.10
CA TYR A 434 -6.16 10.54 -5.60
C TYR A 434 -7.03 10.20 -4.37
N ASP A 435 -7.88 9.20 -4.54
CA ASP A 435 -8.67 8.63 -3.46
C ASP A 435 -7.76 7.88 -2.49
N THR A 436 -7.54 8.43 -1.29
CA THR A 436 -6.80 7.74 -0.22
C THR A 436 -7.61 6.63 0.44
N HIS A 437 -8.90 6.48 0.08
CA HIS A 437 -9.82 5.50 0.62
C HIS A 437 -9.95 4.25 -0.26
N ILE A 438 -8.94 3.90 -1.07
CA ILE A 438 -8.93 2.67 -1.89
C ILE A 438 -9.27 1.43 -1.06
N SER A 439 -10.44 0.85 -1.32
CA SER A 439 -10.78 -0.50 -0.92
C SER A 439 -10.42 -1.51 -2.00
N GLN A 440 -10.05 -2.71 -1.56
CA GLN A 440 -9.89 -3.87 -2.45
C GLN A 440 -11.24 -4.58 -2.73
N MET A 441 -12.37 -3.99 -2.32
CA MET A 441 -13.67 -4.60 -2.56
C MET A 441 -14.06 -4.56 -4.04
N ASN A 442 -14.59 -5.68 -4.54
CA ASN A 442 -15.23 -5.83 -5.85
C ASN A 442 -14.36 -5.63 -7.11
N GLY A 443 -13.08 -5.27 -6.99
CA GLY A 443 -12.15 -5.15 -8.12
C GLY A 443 -12.45 -3.95 -9.03
N GLU A 444 -12.84 -2.83 -8.42
CA GLU A 444 -13.05 -1.56 -9.12
C GLU A 444 -11.73 -1.00 -9.69
N GLU A 445 -11.81 -0.11 -10.69
CA GLU A 445 -10.62 0.36 -11.42
C GLU A 445 -9.84 1.40 -10.59
N GLU A 446 -8.93 0.87 -9.79
CA GLU A 446 -8.06 1.53 -8.83
C GLU A 446 -7.23 2.68 -9.45
N VAL A 447 -7.72 3.92 -9.27
CA VAL A 447 -7.03 5.16 -9.63
C VAL A 447 -5.83 5.35 -8.70
N ARG A 448 -4.62 5.30 -9.27
CA ARG A 448 -3.35 5.54 -8.54
C ARG A 448 -2.60 6.72 -9.17
N PRO A 449 -1.80 7.46 -8.38
CA PRO A 449 -0.95 8.51 -8.92
C PRO A 449 0.15 7.89 -9.79
N GLU A 450 0.57 8.61 -10.82
CA GLU A 450 1.70 8.21 -11.68
C GLU A 450 3.02 8.17 -10.90
N LEU A 451 3.18 9.08 -9.93
CA LEU A 451 4.26 9.10 -8.95
C LEU A 451 3.68 9.28 -7.54
N SER A 452 4.07 8.42 -6.61
CA SER A 452 3.83 8.59 -5.17
C SER A 452 5.14 8.64 -4.38
N ASN A 453 5.07 9.16 -3.15
CA ASN A 453 6.23 9.30 -2.29
C ASN A 453 5.91 9.13 -0.79
N ILE A 454 6.96 8.88 -0.02
CA ILE A 454 7.00 9.04 1.44
C ILE A 454 8.39 9.51 1.87
N ALA A 455 8.48 10.21 2.99
CA ALA A 455 9.74 10.62 3.60
C ALA A 455 9.77 10.31 5.11
N PHE A 456 10.96 10.03 5.62
CA PHE A 456 11.26 9.81 7.03
C PHE A 456 12.57 10.50 7.41
N GLN A 457 12.75 10.81 8.70
CA GLN A 457 14.04 11.18 9.28
C GLN A 457 14.49 10.09 10.25
N ASN A 458 15.68 9.54 10.04
CA ASN A 458 16.33 8.57 10.92
C ASN A 458 16.81 9.23 12.23
N PRO A 459 17.02 8.45 13.32
CA PRO A 459 17.59 8.94 14.57
C PRO A 459 18.99 9.58 14.44
N ASP A 460 19.75 9.27 13.39
CA ASP A 460 21.04 9.90 13.06
C ASP A 460 20.90 11.29 12.40
N GLY A 461 19.68 11.71 12.05
CA GLY A 461 19.38 12.97 11.37
C GLY A 461 19.37 12.88 9.84
N THR A 462 19.67 11.72 9.23
CA THR A 462 19.51 11.53 7.78
C THR A 462 18.04 11.47 7.39
N ILE A 463 17.69 12.12 6.28
CA ILE A 463 16.37 12.04 5.67
C ILE A 463 16.40 11.03 4.53
N VAL A 464 15.38 10.20 4.49
CA VAL A 464 15.17 9.15 3.49
C VAL A 464 13.82 9.38 2.82
N MET A 465 13.82 9.64 1.52
CA MET A 465 12.62 9.76 0.69
C MET A 465 12.55 8.62 -0.32
N ILE A 466 11.41 7.95 -0.40
CA ILE A 466 11.16 6.85 -1.32
C ILE A 466 10.10 7.31 -2.33
N VAL A 467 10.37 7.16 -3.63
CA VAL A 467 9.52 7.61 -4.73
C VAL A 467 9.23 6.44 -5.68
N VAL A 468 7.98 6.29 -6.12
CA VAL A 468 7.49 5.14 -6.90
C VAL A 468 6.83 5.60 -8.20
N ASN A 469 7.33 5.18 -9.36
CA ASN A 469 6.73 5.44 -10.68
C ASN A 469 5.79 4.31 -11.11
N ASN A 470 4.48 4.56 -11.01
CA ASN A 470 3.43 3.66 -11.46
C ASN A 470 3.09 3.75 -12.95
N SER A 471 3.60 4.74 -13.69
CA SER A 471 3.32 4.92 -15.11
C SER A 471 4.13 3.94 -15.99
N SER A 472 3.82 3.91 -17.29
CA SER A 472 4.56 3.16 -18.32
C SER A 472 5.62 4.00 -19.04
N MET A 473 6.00 5.15 -18.48
CA MET A 473 6.99 6.08 -19.03
C MET A 473 7.95 6.54 -17.91
N ALA A 474 9.12 7.07 -18.27
CA ALA A 474 9.90 7.83 -17.30
C ALA A 474 9.11 9.06 -16.83
N GLN A 475 9.29 9.45 -15.57
CA GLN A 475 8.57 10.56 -14.95
C GLN A 475 9.57 11.51 -14.30
N ASP A 476 9.56 12.76 -14.73
CA ASP A 476 10.37 13.82 -14.14
C ASP A 476 9.64 14.41 -12.93
N PHE A 477 10.37 14.65 -11.84
CA PHE A 477 9.84 15.33 -10.65
C PHE A 477 10.88 16.24 -9.99
N ARG A 478 10.39 17.14 -9.15
CA ARG A 478 11.17 18.02 -8.28
C ARG A 478 10.87 17.71 -6.82
N LEU A 479 11.89 17.72 -5.97
CA LEU A 479 11.74 17.90 -4.54
C LEU A 479 12.04 19.35 -4.16
N LEU A 480 11.15 19.96 -3.38
CA LEU A 480 11.42 21.16 -2.58
C LEU A 480 11.57 20.74 -1.12
N TYR A 481 12.67 21.16 -0.49
CA TYR A 481 12.93 20.93 0.93
C TYR A 481 13.63 22.16 1.50
N LYS A 482 13.01 22.80 2.50
CA LYS A 482 13.40 24.13 3.00
C LYS A 482 13.51 25.14 1.83
N ASP A 483 14.60 25.91 1.73
CA ASP A 483 14.89 26.83 0.62
C ASP A 483 15.70 26.19 -0.54
N LYS A 484 15.90 24.87 -0.51
CA LYS A 484 16.66 24.09 -1.48
C LYS A 484 15.72 23.29 -2.41
N GLU A 485 16.20 22.92 -3.59
CA GLU A 485 15.48 22.01 -4.51
C GLU A 485 16.41 21.05 -5.27
N PHE A 486 15.89 19.89 -5.66
CA PHE A 486 16.51 19.08 -6.72
C PHE A 486 15.48 18.55 -7.70
N SER A 487 15.93 18.10 -8.87
CA SER A 487 15.11 17.43 -9.88
C SER A 487 15.69 16.06 -10.25
N ALA A 488 14.82 15.09 -10.51
CA ALA A 488 15.20 13.74 -10.89
C ALA A 488 14.20 13.13 -11.88
N THR A 489 14.67 12.18 -12.70
CA THR A 489 13.87 11.38 -13.63
C THR A 489 13.80 9.95 -13.12
N LEU A 490 12.60 9.46 -12.80
CA LEU A 490 12.39 8.08 -12.33
C LEU A 490 11.91 7.19 -13.50
N PRO A 491 12.62 6.12 -13.90
CA PRO A 491 12.23 5.26 -15.02
C PRO A 491 10.84 4.62 -14.89
N ALA A 492 10.27 4.19 -16.01
CA ALA A 492 8.98 3.49 -16.03
C ALA A 492 8.98 2.27 -15.11
N LYS A 493 7.90 2.08 -14.32
CA LYS A 493 7.74 0.93 -13.43
C LYS A 493 8.94 0.68 -12.49
N SER A 494 9.49 1.75 -11.93
CA SER A 494 10.59 1.70 -10.94
C SER A 494 10.23 2.37 -9.62
N LEU A 495 11.04 2.13 -8.59
CA LEU A 495 11.08 2.95 -7.38
C LEU A 495 12.53 3.31 -7.04
N ALA A 496 12.73 4.45 -6.40
CA ALA A 496 14.04 4.88 -5.93
C ALA A 496 13.99 5.41 -4.50
N THR A 497 15.11 5.23 -3.79
CA THR A 497 15.38 5.86 -2.49
C THR A 497 16.39 6.98 -2.69
N TYR A 498 16.12 8.12 -2.06
CA TYR A 498 16.94 9.32 -2.02
C TYR A 498 17.31 9.58 -0.56
N GLN A 499 18.60 9.68 -0.22
CA GLN A 499 19.09 9.92 1.14
C GLN A 499 20.04 11.11 1.22
N TRP A 500 19.87 11.98 2.22
CA TRP A 500 20.73 13.13 2.50
C TRP A 500 20.69 13.49 4.00
N SER A 501 21.58 14.35 4.46
CA SER A 501 21.55 14.86 5.84
C SER A 501 20.54 16.01 5.98
N ALA A 502 19.76 16.05 7.08
CA ALA A 502 18.90 17.21 7.34
C ALA A 502 19.73 18.48 7.62
N TRP A 503 19.39 19.59 6.96
CA TRP A 503 19.92 20.91 7.35
C TRP A 503 19.40 21.33 8.72
N PRO A 504 20.27 21.87 9.61
CA PRO A 504 19.85 22.45 10.89
C PRO A 504 18.80 23.54 10.72
N ASP A 505 17.91 23.65 11.70
CA ASP A 505 16.96 24.76 11.73
C ASP A 505 17.67 26.08 11.99
N GLY A 506 17.28 27.10 11.22
CA GLY A 506 17.99 28.37 11.11
C GLY A 506 18.85 28.52 9.85
N ASP A 507 19.12 27.44 9.09
CA ASP A 507 19.72 27.54 7.74
C ASP A 507 18.69 27.94 6.65
N GLN A 508 17.41 28.03 7.00
CA GLN A 508 16.39 28.57 6.08
C GLN A 508 16.56 30.08 5.93
N THR A 509 16.89 30.55 4.73
CA THR A 509 16.98 31.99 4.46
C THR A 509 15.61 32.66 4.34
N GLN A 510 14.56 31.90 3.98
CA GLN A 510 13.17 32.33 3.84
C GLN A 510 12.22 31.13 4.08
N GLU A 511 11.12 31.36 4.81
CA GLU A 511 10.01 30.39 4.89
C GLU A 511 9.24 30.29 3.56
N ARG A 512 8.53 29.18 3.33
CA ARG A 512 7.66 28.99 2.16
C ARG A 512 6.18 29.16 2.47
N VAL A 513 5.48 29.92 1.63
CA VAL A 513 4.01 30.06 1.69
C VAL A 513 3.34 28.70 1.48
N LYS A 514 2.42 28.31 2.38
CA LYS A 514 1.74 27.02 2.32
C LYS A 514 0.86 26.94 1.06
N THR A 515 0.94 25.80 0.38
CA THR A 515 0.23 25.50 -0.89
C THR A 515 -1.26 25.82 -0.80
N PRO A 516 -1.86 26.48 -1.80
CA PRO A 516 -3.29 26.72 -1.84
C PRO A 516 -4.10 25.41 -1.77
N VAL A 517 -5.30 25.47 -1.20
CA VAL A 517 -6.32 24.43 -1.29
C VAL A 517 -7.38 24.92 -2.26
N ILE A 518 -7.77 24.09 -3.25
CA ILE A 518 -8.84 24.37 -4.20
C ILE A 518 -10.01 23.44 -3.87
N ALA A 519 -11.18 24.01 -3.58
CA ALA A 519 -12.36 23.29 -3.12
C ALA A 519 -13.61 23.60 -3.99
N PRO A 520 -14.42 22.60 -4.38
CA PRO A 520 -14.19 21.16 -4.20
C PRO A 520 -13.00 20.67 -5.04
N VAL A 521 -12.51 19.48 -4.73
CA VAL A 521 -11.50 18.76 -5.52
C VAL A 521 -11.93 18.61 -6.98
N GLY A 522 -10.97 18.45 -7.89
CA GLY A 522 -11.23 18.27 -9.31
C GLY A 522 -12.04 17.00 -9.63
N GLY A 523 -12.51 16.91 -10.88
CA GLY A 523 -13.29 15.78 -11.37
C GLY A 523 -14.46 16.17 -12.26
N ARG A 524 -15.50 15.32 -12.28
CA ARG A 524 -16.68 15.51 -13.15
C ARG A 524 -17.73 16.38 -12.50
N VAL A 525 -18.11 17.46 -13.18
CA VAL A 525 -19.09 18.44 -12.70
C VAL A 525 -20.28 18.58 -13.65
N PHE A 526 -21.43 19.00 -13.11
CA PHE A 526 -22.70 19.09 -13.82
C PHE A 526 -23.35 20.46 -13.60
N GLY A 527 -23.40 21.31 -14.64
CA GLY A 527 -23.87 22.68 -14.50
C GLY A 527 -22.77 23.61 -13.97
N VAL A 528 -23.15 24.62 -13.19
CA VAL A 528 -22.20 25.59 -12.59
C VAL A 528 -21.49 24.97 -11.39
N GLN A 529 -20.16 25.07 -11.34
CA GLN A 529 -19.36 24.70 -10.18
C GLN A 529 -18.79 25.96 -9.50
N SER A 530 -19.17 26.23 -8.26
CA SER A 530 -18.49 27.25 -7.45
C SER A 530 -17.18 26.68 -6.90
N VAL A 531 -16.06 27.37 -7.13
CA VAL A 531 -14.75 27.01 -6.61
C VAL A 531 -14.27 28.04 -5.60
N ILE A 532 -13.74 27.57 -4.48
CA ILE A 532 -13.15 28.37 -3.41
C ILE A 532 -11.66 28.03 -3.37
N ILE A 533 -10.80 29.04 -3.20
CA ILE A 533 -9.36 28.86 -3.01
C ILE A 533 -8.96 29.48 -1.67
N THR A 534 -8.16 28.76 -0.88
CA THR A 534 -7.65 29.21 0.43
C THR A 534 -6.16 28.87 0.58
N THR A 535 -5.48 29.49 1.55
CA THR A 535 -4.18 29.04 2.07
C THR A 535 -4.19 29.24 3.59
N SER A 536 -3.41 28.45 4.32
CA SER A 536 -3.19 28.59 5.76
C SER A 536 -2.13 29.64 6.12
N THR A 537 -1.41 30.20 5.14
CA THR A 537 -0.48 31.32 5.40
C THR A 537 -1.26 32.63 5.51
N GLU A 538 -1.29 33.20 6.71
CA GLU A 538 -1.94 34.49 6.97
C GLU A 538 -1.35 35.61 6.08
N GLU A 539 -2.22 36.51 5.62
CA GLU A 539 -1.90 37.66 4.74
C GLU A 539 -1.35 37.33 3.33
N ALA A 540 -1.20 36.05 2.96
CA ALA A 540 -0.73 35.68 1.63
C ALA A 540 -1.75 35.99 0.52
N GLN A 541 -1.27 36.52 -0.61
CA GLN A 541 -2.07 36.80 -1.80
C GLN A 541 -2.14 35.55 -2.69
N ILE A 542 -3.33 34.99 -2.87
CA ILE A 542 -3.56 33.89 -3.82
C ILE A 542 -3.79 34.48 -5.22
N ARG A 543 -2.99 34.05 -6.20
CA ARG A 543 -3.17 34.33 -7.64
C ARG A 543 -3.65 33.07 -8.33
N TYR A 544 -4.51 33.21 -9.34
CA TYR A 544 -5.08 32.06 -10.04
C TYR A 544 -5.28 32.29 -11.54
N THR A 545 -5.37 31.20 -12.28
CA THR A 545 -5.68 31.14 -13.72
C THR A 545 -6.74 30.07 -13.97
N LEU A 546 -7.45 30.14 -15.10
CA LEU A 546 -8.56 29.22 -15.46
C LEU A 546 -8.33 28.50 -16.80
N ASP A 547 -7.28 28.89 -17.53
CA ASP A 547 -6.89 28.37 -18.85
C ASP A 547 -5.73 27.35 -18.78
N GLY A 548 -5.30 26.99 -17.56
CA GLY A 548 -4.15 26.12 -17.33
C GLY A 548 -2.77 26.78 -17.47
N SER A 549 -2.68 28.09 -17.68
CA SER A 549 -1.42 28.83 -17.59
C SER A 549 -0.89 28.88 -16.14
N ILE A 550 0.41 29.10 -15.95
CA ILE A 550 1.00 29.23 -14.59
C ILE A 550 0.63 30.61 -14.03
N PRO A 551 0.04 30.73 -12.82
CA PRO A 551 -0.21 32.01 -12.18
C PRO A 551 1.09 32.76 -11.85
N ASP A 552 1.06 34.08 -11.98
CA ASP A 552 2.16 34.99 -11.67
C ASP A 552 1.66 36.24 -10.90
N GLY A 553 2.56 37.18 -10.61
CA GLY A 553 2.19 38.44 -9.94
C GLY A 553 1.22 39.35 -10.74
N ASN A 554 1.09 39.14 -12.06
CA ASN A 554 0.16 39.87 -12.92
C ASN A 554 -1.22 39.19 -13.01
N SER A 555 -1.30 37.91 -12.67
CA SER A 555 -2.51 37.08 -12.75
C SER A 555 -3.62 37.55 -11.80
N PRO A 556 -4.89 37.19 -12.07
CA PRO A 556 -6.02 37.52 -11.20
C PRO A 556 -5.79 37.22 -9.72
N LEU A 557 -5.99 38.24 -8.88
CA LEU A 557 -6.00 38.10 -7.42
C LEU A 557 -7.33 37.47 -6.98
N TYR A 558 -7.24 36.36 -6.25
CA TYR A 558 -8.40 35.72 -5.66
C TYR A 558 -9.04 36.62 -4.59
N SER A 559 -10.35 36.82 -4.68
CA SER A 559 -11.10 37.75 -3.82
C SER A 559 -12.49 37.23 -3.40
N GLY A 560 -12.84 36.00 -3.78
CA GLY A 560 -14.12 35.37 -3.48
C GLY A 560 -14.38 34.16 -4.38
N PRO A 561 -15.46 33.39 -4.13
CA PRO A 561 -15.75 32.16 -4.87
C PRO A 561 -15.88 32.40 -6.39
N ILE A 562 -15.23 31.56 -7.17
CA ILE A 562 -15.19 31.63 -8.63
C ILE A 562 -16.29 30.71 -9.20
N PRO A 563 -17.29 31.24 -9.93
CA PRO A 563 -18.22 30.40 -10.68
C PRO A 563 -17.54 29.89 -11.96
N LEU A 564 -17.38 28.56 -12.07
CA LEU A 564 -16.96 27.89 -13.29
C LEU A 564 -18.18 27.35 -14.03
N GLU A 565 -18.23 27.60 -15.34
CA GLU A 565 -19.27 27.10 -16.24
C GLU A 565 -18.62 26.51 -17.50
N GLY A 566 -19.23 25.46 -18.07
CA GLY A 566 -18.73 24.79 -19.26
C GLY A 566 -19.70 23.76 -19.83
N THR A 567 -19.47 23.34 -21.07
CA THR A 567 -20.33 22.42 -21.83
C THR A 567 -19.53 21.41 -22.66
N ASN A 568 -19.22 20.26 -22.06
CA ASN A 568 -18.39 19.20 -22.65
C ASN A 568 -16.94 19.66 -22.91
N GLU A 569 -16.38 20.40 -21.96
CA GLU A 569 -15.02 20.91 -21.92
C GLU A 569 -14.42 20.75 -20.51
N THR A 570 -13.11 20.95 -20.38
CA THR A 570 -12.40 20.88 -19.09
C THR A 570 -11.82 22.24 -18.75
N VAL A 571 -12.19 22.79 -17.59
CA VAL A 571 -11.59 24.02 -17.04
C VAL A 571 -10.49 23.62 -16.07
N VAL A 572 -9.32 24.25 -16.15
CA VAL A 572 -8.16 23.94 -15.29
C VAL A 572 -7.85 25.16 -14.42
N VAL A 573 -8.20 25.08 -13.15
CA VAL A 573 -7.84 26.08 -12.14
C VAL A 573 -6.41 25.79 -11.68
N LYS A 574 -5.50 26.74 -11.88
CA LYS A 574 -4.19 26.74 -11.24
C LYS A 574 -4.09 27.89 -10.25
N ALA A 575 -3.36 27.69 -9.15
CA ALA A 575 -3.20 28.71 -8.10
C ALA A 575 -1.80 28.68 -7.46
N ILE A 576 -1.25 29.86 -7.15
CA ILE A 576 -0.05 30.05 -6.33
C ILE A 576 -0.36 31.12 -5.28
N ALA A 577 0.16 30.96 -4.06
CA ALA A 577 0.09 31.96 -3.00
C ALA A 577 1.46 32.62 -2.78
N PHE A 578 1.43 33.95 -2.62
CA PHE A 578 2.60 34.84 -2.55
C PHE A 578 2.55 35.64 -1.23
N LYS A 579 3.69 35.81 -0.55
CA LYS A 579 3.83 36.72 0.61
C LYS A 579 5.19 37.41 0.54
N GLU A 580 5.24 38.71 0.81
CA GLU A 580 6.48 39.48 0.76
C GLU A 580 7.49 38.97 1.81
N GLY A 581 8.72 38.70 1.38
CA GLY A 581 9.79 38.13 2.23
C GLY A 581 9.76 36.60 2.39
N ALA A 582 8.83 35.90 1.74
CA ALA A 582 8.71 34.45 1.76
C ALA A 582 8.87 33.85 0.35
N LEU A 583 9.21 32.56 0.28
CA LEU A 583 9.23 31.79 -0.96
C LEU A 583 7.81 31.45 -1.42
N ASP A 584 7.56 31.58 -2.72
CA ASP A 584 6.29 31.25 -3.35
C ASP A 584 5.84 29.81 -3.03
N SER A 585 4.53 29.63 -2.94
CA SER A 585 3.93 28.32 -2.70
C SER A 585 4.18 27.35 -3.86
N VAL A 586 4.01 26.05 -3.60
CA VAL A 586 3.88 25.08 -4.70
C VAL A 586 2.69 25.45 -5.58
N LEU A 587 2.81 25.21 -6.88
CA LEU A 587 1.71 25.34 -7.83
C LEU A 587 0.61 24.32 -7.51
N LYS A 588 -0.57 24.84 -7.18
CA LYS A 588 -1.79 24.02 -7.09
C LYS A 588 -2.46 23.92 -8.45
N SER A 589 -2.99 22.75 -8.79
CA SER A 589 -3.85 22.52 -9.95
C SER A 589 -5.11 21.73 -9.59
N ALA A 590 -6.23 22.00 -10.26
CA ALA A 590 -7.47 21.24 -10.22
C ALA A 590 -8.19 21.32 -11.58
N ALA A 591 -8.67 20.19 -12.09
CA ALA A 591 -9.35 20.11 -13.39
C ALA A 591 -10.82 19.70 -13.24
N TYR A 592 -11.72 20.40 -13.93
CA TYR A 592 -13.17 20.19 -13.85
C TYR A 592 -13.74 19.81 -15.22
N GLU A 593 -14.14 18.55 -15.41
CA GLU A 593 -14.74 18.03 -16.65
C GLU A 593 -16.26 18.28 -16.65
N PHE A 594 -16.72 19.25 -17.46
CA PHE A 594 -18.13 19.65 -17.52
C PHE A 594 -18.96 18.70 -18.41
N VAL A 595 -19.47 17.62 -17.81
CA VAL A 595 -20.13 16.53 -18.53
C VAL A 595 -21.62 16.75 -18.77
N ILE A 596 -22.08 16.72 -20.03
CA ILE A 596 -23.52 16.80 -20.34
C ILE A 596 -24.22 15.49 -19.95
N PRO A 597 -25.22 15.51 -19.02
CA PRO A 597 -25.94 14.33 -18.56
C PRO A 597 -26.53 13.49 -19.71
N SER A 598 -26.41 12.16 -19.60
CA SER A 598 -26.91 11.19 -20.60
C SER A 598 -28.41 11.38 -20.92
N ILE A 599 -29.22 11.67 -19.90
CA ILE A 599 -30.65 11.95 -20.02
C ILE A 599 -30.92 13.18 -20.92
N ILE A 600 -30.11 14.23 -20.81
CA ILE A 600 -30.20 15.43 -21.65
C ILE A 600 -29.69 15.11 -23.06
N ARG A 601 -28.55 14.42 -23.18
CA ARG A 601 -27.98 13.95 -24.45
C ARG A 601 -29.00 13.16 -25.28
N ASP A 602 -29.73 12.25 -24.66
CA ASP A 602 -30.74 11.43 -25.35
C ASP A 602 -32.11 12.13 -25.50
N ARG A 603 -32.43 13.14 -24.69
CA ARG A 603 -33.56 14.05 -24.98
C ARG A 603 -33.26 14.94 -26.19
N LEU A 604 -32.03 15.44 -26.32
CA LEU A 604 -31.57 16.22 -27.47
C LEU A 604 -31.53 15.36 -28.74
N LYS A 605 -30.97 14.14 -28.70
CA LYS A 605 -31.06 13.19 -29.84
C LYS A 605 -32.52 12.94 -30.24
N ARG A 606 -33.42 12.65 -29.28
CA ARG A 606 -34.84 12.40 -29.57
C ARG A 606 -35.55 13.64 -30.14
N LYS A 607 -35.26 14.85 -29.66
CA LYS A 607 -35.73 16.10 -30.28
C LYS A 607 -35.18 16.28 -31.69
N LEU A 608 -33.88 16.08 -31.92
CA LEU A 608 -33.26 16.24 -33.24
C LEU A 608 -33.84 15.26 -34.26
N ILE A 609 -33.99 13.99 -33.89
CA ILE A 609 -34.64 12.95 -34.70
C ILE A 609 -36.09 13.35 -35.01
N TRP A 610 -36.85 13.84 -34.02
CA TRP A 610 -38.25 14.25 -34.20
C TRP A 610 -38.39 15.50 -35.09
N THR A 611 -37.48 16.49 -34.95
CA THR A 611 -37.42 17.67 -35.83
C THR A 611 -37.08 17.28 -37.27
N LEU A 612 -36.09 16.39 -37.47
CA LEU A 612 -35.76 15.85 -38.80
C LEU A 612 -36.94 15.09 -39.43
N MET A 613 -37.72 14.36 -38.63
CA MET A 613 -38.93 13.67 -39.09
C MET A 613 -40.11 14.62 -39.39
N THR A 614 -40.24 15.75 -38.70
CA THR A 614 -41.38 16.67 -38.84
C THR A 614 -41.19 17.76 -39.89
N VAL A 615 -39.96 18.22 -40.14
CA VAL A 615 -39.72 19.42 -40.97
C VAL A 615 -39.90 19.18 -42.48
N ARG A 616 -39.71 17.95 -43.00
CA ARG A 616 -40.09 17.57 -44.39
C ARG A 616 -40.07 16.03 -44.62
N PRO A 617 -41.20 15.32 -44.41
CA PRO A 617 -41.31 13.87 -44.70
C PRO A 617 -41.08 13.48 -46.18
N SER A 618 -41.10 14.44 -47.11
CA SER A 618 -41.13 14.21 -48.56
C SER A 618 -39.78 14.24 -49.27
N LEU A 619 -38.68 14.62 -48.62
CA LEU A 619 -37.35 14.76 -49.26
C LEU A 619 -36.41 13.56 -49.05
N VAL A 620 -36.73 12.62 -48.16
CA VAL A 620 -35.89 11.41 -47.90
C VAL A 620 -36.08 10.31 -48.98
N ARG A 621 -36.52 10.70 -50.20
CA ARG A 621 -36.59 9.81 -51.38
C ARG A 621 -36.11 10.49 -52.68
N LYS A 622 -35.00 11.23 -52.60
CA LYS A 622 -34.02 11.44 -53.68
C LYS A 622 -32.77 12.15 -53.13
N ALA A 623 -31.78 11.38 -52.67
CA ALA A 623 -30.50 11.91 -52.17
C ALA A 623 -29.31 10.95 -52.38
N ASP A 624 -29.44 9.93 -53.24
CA ASP A 624 -28.26 9.30 -53.84
C ASP A 624 -27.73 10.25 -54.93
N SER A 625 -26.41 10.51 -54.92
CA SER A 625 -25.71 11.55 -55.67
C SER A 625 -26.10 13.01 -55.36
N ILE A 626 -25.36 13.60 -54.41
CA ILE A 626 -24.55 14.82 -54.60
C ILE A 626 -23.44 14.79 -53.53
N SER A 627 -22.23 15.22 -53.87
CA SER A 627 -21.05 15.16 -53.00
C SER A 627 -20.53 16.56 -52.61
N ALA A 628 -19.59 16.58 -51.66
CA ALA A 628 -18.85 17.72 -51.11
C ALA A 628 -19.58 18.57 -50.04
N GLY A 629 -19.06 18.54 -48.80
CA GLY A 629 -19.42 19.45 -47.72
C GLY A 629 -19.43 18.82 -46.31
N LEU A 630 -18.35 19.02 -45.55
CA LEU A 630 -18.20 18.83 -44.09
C LEU A 630 -18.21 17.39 -43.51
N ILE A 631 -17.15 17.11 -42.74
CA ILE A 631 -16.77 15.92 -41.96
C ILE A 631 -15.94 16.48 -40.76
N PRO A 632 -15.83 15.88 -39.55
CA PRO A 632 -16.56 14.76 -38.92
C PRO A 632 -17.14 15.07 -37.51
N VAL A 633 -18.20 14.38 -37.08
CA VAL A 633 -18.35 13.74 -35.73
C VAL A 633 -19.30 12.52 -35.91
N ILE A 634 -19.34 11.58 -34.95
CA ILE A 634 -20.18 10.37 -34.91
C ILE A 634 -19.67 9.24 -35.83
N GLY A 635 -18.55 8.63 -35.44
CA GLY A 635 -17.97 7.45 -36.08
C GLY A 635 -17.37 6.43 -35.10
N TRP A 636 -17.77 6.42 -33.83
CA TRP A 636 -17.10 5.65 -32.76
C TRP A 636 -18.02 4.87 -31.80
N ILE A 637 -19.27 4.62 -32.18
CA ILE A 637 -20.12 3.59 -31.55
C ILE A 637 -20.73 2.76 -32.69
N ILE A 638 -20.79 1.43 -32.51
CA ILE A 638 -21.08 0.41 -33.54
C ILE A 638 -19.86 0.02 -34.41
N ARG A 639 -18.83 -0.58 -33.78
CA ARG A 639 -17.92 -1.52 -34.49
C ARG A 639 -17.22 -2.56 -33.62
N TRP A 640 -17.93 -3.19 -32.67
CA TRP A 640 -17.38 -4.32 -31.88
C TRP A 640 -18.29 -5.55 -31.83
N ARG A 641 -18.40 -6.25 -32.96
CA ARG A 641 -18.47 -7.73 -33.07
C ARG A 641 -18.40 -8.16 -34.54
N SER A 642 -18.12 -9.46 -34.74
CA SER A 642 -18.01 -10.16 -36.04
C SER A 642 -17.10 -9.52 -37.11
N ARG A 643 -15.80 -9.84 -37.07
CA ARG A 643 -15.06 -10.21 -38.28
C ARG A 643 -14.91 -11.74 -38.29
N ARG A 644 -15.55 -12.42 -39.24
CA ARG A 644 -14.92 -13.57 -39.90
C ARG A 644 -14.33 -13.03 -41.21
N VAL A 645 -13.19 -13.57 -41.63
CA VAL A 645 -12.55 -13.22 -42.90
C VAL A 645 -12.53 -14.49 -43.74
N ASP A 646 -13.31 -14.50 -44.82
CA ASP A 646 -13.14 -15.46 -45.91
C ASP A 646 -12.22 -14.85 -46.97
N TYR A 647 -11.16 -15.56 -47.34
CA TYR A 647 -10.20 -15.14 -48.36
C TYR A 647 -10.61 -15.68 -49.74
N THR A 648 -10.80 -14.78 -50.71
CA THR A 648 -10.91 -15.14 -52.13
C THR A 648 -9.53 -15.10 -52.82
N ARG A 649 -9.31 -16.04 -53.73
CA ARG A 649 -8.00 -16.33 -54.34
C ARG A 649 -7.58 -15.34 -55.45
N SER A 650 -6.27 -15.26 -55.67
CA SER A 650 -5.67 -15.27 -57.01
C SER A 650 -4.37 -16.12 -57.00
N PRO A 651 -3.86 -16.65 -58.13
CA PRO A 651 -3.18 -17.96 -58.13
C PRO A 651 -1.76 -18.01 -58.76
N ILE A 652 -1.22 -19.26 -58.80
CA ILE A 652 -0.08 -19.80 -59.59
C ILE A 652 1.20 -20.06 -58.78
N GLY A 653 1.71 -21.31 -58.84
CA GLY A 653 3.00 -21.74 -58.26
C GLY A 653 2.96 -23.10 -57.54
N LEU A 654 3.03 -24.21 -58.27
CA LEU A 654 3.22 -25.59 -57.77
C LEU A 654 4.58 -26.14 -58.26
N PRO A 655 5.08 -27.31 -57.78
CA PRO A 655 4.58 -28.23 -56.73
C PRO A 655 5.58 -28.28 -55.54
N ASP A 656 5.85 -29.29 -54.68
CA ASP A 656 5.43 -30.68 -54.35
C ASP A 656 6.08 -31.01 -52.96
N ARG A 657 5.80 -32.07 -52.15
CA ARG A 657 4.76 -33.11 -52.00
C ARG A 657 4.88 -33.70 -50.56
N THR A 658 3.90 -34.51 -50.12
CA THR A 658 3.96 -35.50 -49.00
C THR A 658 4.11 -34.98 -47.56
N LEU A 659 3.48 -35.55 -46.50
CA LEU A 659 2.50 -36.64 -46.37
C LEU A 659 1.73 -36.55 -45.02
N LYS A 660 0.42 -36.90 -45.04
CA LYS A 660 -0.44 -37.44 -43.94
C LYS A 660 -0.78 -36.63 -42.66
N GLU A 661 -2.10 -36.52 -42.47
CA GLU A 661 -2.90 -36.39 -41.22
C GLU A 661 -2.81 -37.62 -40.27
N PRO A 662 -3.52 -37.66 -39.11
CA PRO A 662 -3.81 -36.64 -38.08
C PRO A 662 -3.68 -37.20 -36.63
N LEU A 663 -4.01 -36.42 -35.58
CA LEU A 663 -4.86 -36.87 -34.44
C LEU A 663 -5.36 -35.72 -33.53
N ASN A 664 -6.33 -36.03 -32.65
CA ASN A 664 -7.19 -35.06 -31.95
C ASN A 664 -6.76 -34.74 -30.51
N SER A 665 -7.19 -33.60 -29.97
CA SER A 665 -7.88 -33.57 -28.67
C SER A 665 -8.74 -32.29 -28.47
N GLU A 666 -9.94 -32.44 -27.92
CA GLU A 666 -10.83 -31.35 -27.46
C GLU A 666 -11.73 -31.89 -26.34
N HIS A 667 -11.91 -31.15 -25.23
CA HIS A 667 -13.00 -31.43 -24.28
C HIS A 667 -13.23 -30.31 -23.24
N ARG A 668 -14.45 -29.73 -23.24
CA ARG A 668 -15.26 -29.31 -22.06
C ARG A 668 -14.73 -28.12 -21.19
N ILE A 669 -15.55 -27.34 -20.47
CA ILE A 669 -17.03 -27.22 -20.37
C ILE A 669 -17.43 -25.78 -19.97
N GLN A 670 -18.69 -25.39 -20.19
CA GLN A 670 -19.34 -24.24 -19.54
C GLN A 670 -20.66 -24.64 -18.84
N ARG A 671 -20.95 -23.96 -17.72
CA ARG A 671 -22.20 -23.94 -16.91
C ARG A 671 -22.15 -22.66 -16.07
N LEU A 672 -23.20 -21.91 -15.73
CA LEU A 672 -24.65 -21.93 -15.98
C LEU A 672 -25.08 -20.43 -16.25
N CYS A 673 -26.31 -19.89 -16.17
CA CYS A 673 -27.64 -20.36 -15.76
C CYS A 673 -28.75 -19.53 -16.47
N GLN A 674 -29.96 -20.06 -16.57
CA GLN A 674 -31.22 -19.30 -16.78
C GLN A 674 -32.41 -20.08 -16.20
N PRO A 675 -33.41 -19.41 -15.58
CA PRO A 675 -34.72 -19.99 -15.31
C PRO A 675 -35.74 -19.65 -16.42
N ALA A 676 -36.57 -20.62 -16.81
CA ALA A 676 -37.63 -20.43 -17.81
C ALA A 676 -38.99 -20.97 -17.32
N CYS A 677 -40.06 -20.23 -17.59
CA CYS A 677 -41.42 -20.65 -17.24
C CYS A 677 -42.00 -21.67 -18.23
N ARG A 678 -42.58 -22.77 -17.74
CA ARG A 678 -43.68 -23.52 -18.39
C ARG A 678 -44.42 -24.40 -17.36
N ALA A 679 -45.59 -24.90 -17.74
CA ALA A 679 -46.58 -25.42 -16.79
C ALA A 679 -47.31 -26.70 -17.26
N ARG A 680 -48.05 -27.30 -16.32
CA ARG A 680 -49.00 -28.43 -16.42
C ARG A 680 -48.41 -29.84 -16.39
N GLY A 681 -48.77 -30.56 -15.32
CA GLY A 681 -48.82 -32.02 -15.18
C GLY A 681 -49.90 -32.34 -14.13
N ILE A 682 -50.64 -33.45 -14.28
CA ILE A 682 -51.82 -33.74 -13.44
C ILE A 682 -51.62 -35.04 -12.65
N GLY A 683 -51.87 -34.99 -11.34
CA GLY A 683 -51.95 -36.12 -10.42
C GLY A 683 -53.08 -35.89 -9.40
N ARG A 684 -53.66 -36.96 -8.83
CA ARG A 684 -54.85 -36.91 -7.97
C ARG A 684 -54.58 -37.40 -6.53
N ASN A 685 -55.55 -37.11 -5.67
CA ASN A 685 -55.77 -37.59 -4.29
C ASN A 685 -55.04 -36.76 -3.20
N GLY A 686 -55.69 -36.35 -2.09
CA GLY A 686 -57.14 -36.35 -1.85
C GLY A 686 -57.56 -36.36 -0.37
N ALA A 687 -57.70 -35.19 0.26
CA ALA A 687 -58.30 -35.07 1.60
C ALA A 687 -59.15 -33.79 1.74
N ARG A 688 -60.19 -33.86 2.57
CA ARG A 688 -61.04 -32.73 3.05
C ARG A 688 -60.37 -32.14 4.32
N TRP A 689 -60.69 -30.97 4.88
CA TRP A 689 -61.97 -30.25 5.00
C TRP A 689 -61.79 -28.71 5.06
N ARG A 690 -62.90 -27.99 5.31
CA ARG A 690 -63.01 -26.54 5.58
C ARG A 690 -62.42 -26.20 6.97
N ALA A 691 -62.16 -24.96 7.40
CA ALA A 691 -62.61 -23.63 6.95
C ALA A 691 -61.45 -22.58 7.18
N SER A 692 -61.55 -21.24 7.11
CA SER A 692 -62.67 -20.28 7.22
C SER A 692 -62.43 -18.96 6.44
N ARG A 693 -63.19 -17.91 6.78
CA ARG A 693 -62.99 -16.46 6.51
C ARG A 693 -62.84 -15.79 7.91
N SER A 694 -62.50 -14.52 8.13
CA SER A 694 -62.94 -13.20 7.56
C SER A 694 -62.15 -12.06 8.29
N HIS A 695 -62.11 -10.77 7.93
CA HIS A 695 -62.55 -9.89 6.81
C HIS A 695 -61.74 -8.56 6.93
N TRP A 696 -61.07 -8.07 5.86
CA TRP A 696 -61.44 -6.91 4.99
C TRP A 696 -61.23 -5.45 5.50
N ARG A 697 -60.67 -4.62 4.59
CA ARG A 697 -60.58 -3.12 4.56
C ARG A 697 -59.74 -2.47 5.68
N ARG A 698 -58.81 -1.52 5.41
CA ARG A 698 -58.79 -0.28 4.58
C ARG A 698 -59.74 0.82 5.08
N GLU A 699 -59.16 1.85 5.70
CA GLU A 699 -59.23 3.23 5.17
C GLU A 699 -58.01 4.04 5.67
N ALA A 700 -57.96 5.36 5.46
CA ALA A 700 -56.70 6.12 5.48
C ALA A 700 -56.81 7.53 6.10
N SER A 701 -55.63 8.16 6.23
CA SER A 701 -55.34 9.61 6.26
C SER A 701 -55.03 10.33 7.59
N CYS A 702 -53.99 11.17 7.49
CA CYS A 702 -53.68 12.41 8.21
C CYS A 702 -53.13 12.40 9.66
N CYS A 703 -52.19 13.34 9.87
CA CYS A 703 -51.57 13.82 11.12
C CYS A 703 -50.76 12.79 11.95
N GLY A 704 -49.49 13.03 12.33
CA GLY A 704 -48.51 14.04 11.90
C GLY A 704 -47.83 14.78 13.07
N SER A 705 -46.53 14.57 13.26
CA SER A 705 -45.67 15.39 14.13
C SER A 705 -44.19 15.19 13.78
N THR A 706 -43.51 16.25 13.33
CA THR A 706 -42.06 16.34 13.19
C THR A 706 -41.43 16.89 14.47
N SER A 707 -40.24 16.42 14.86
CA SER A 707 -39.44 17.01 15.94
C SER A 707 -37.95 17.01 15.59
N THR A 708 -37.49 18.09 14.97
CA THR A 708 -36.08 18.40 14.69
C THR A 708 -35.61 19.52 15.61
N VAL A 709 -34.53 19.31 16.37
CA VAL A 709 -33.78 20.32 17.15
C VAL A 709 -32.32 19.83 17.28
N PRO A 710 -31.32 20.71 17.50
CA PRO A 710 -30.36 20.94 16.41
C PRO A 710 -28.88 20.83 16.82
N VAL A 711 -28.01 20.98 15.81
CA VAL A 711 -26.58 21.32 15.99
C VAL A 711 -26.44 22.81 16.30
N SER A 712 -25.47 23.18 17.15
CA SER A 712 -25.06 24.58 17.31
C SER A 712 -23.60 24.70 17.78
N ILE A 713 -22.78 25.33 16.94
CA ILE A 713 -21.37 25.74 17.17
C ILE A 713 -20.42 24.57 17.40
#